data_AF-A0A255EMA5-F1
#
_entry.id   AF-A0A255EMA5-F1
#
_cell.length_a   1.000
_cell.length_b   1.000
_cell.length_c   1.000
_cell.angle_alpha   90.00
_cell.angle_beta   90.00
_cell.angle_gamma   90.00
#
_symmetry.space_group_name_H-M   'P 1'
#
loop_
_entity.id
_entity.type
_entity.pdbx_description
1 polymer ?
#
loop_
_entity_poly.entity_id
_entity_poly.type
_entity_poly.pdbx_seq_one_letter_code
_entity_poly.pdbx_strand_id
1 'polypeptide(L)'
;MSDRLSGPHRLSVLGAEVAARLERWLGSADRWVRSDDAGRSWYGAGYPGWGIQTLYPYLGAATMVAQHGSTPEVRAWARDRAESSLRYALDSHVSGGGVTADGRPWEPTWISSLGPERAGFALDLLEPGLPATDAAGLRRLRLAEADWLTDDYVRGPHRGIHGGKWGSSGKNAPESNIWNGTALWRTAMAYADAPRAADYRRRAVEFLLNGISVSADADSDEVVDGIRVGDVHRGANFFDSLSLDHHAYMNVGYLVICASNAAMAHIDFVERGWDTPEALAWRQDWLWRTIKPLIGPDGRLLRPGGDSRVRYAYCQEYLLPTLLYADRVLGDPDARGLTEQVLRLGMREQDAGEDGSFYGGRLAHLARRQPYYYQRMETDRALTWAWWLRWAGSVEQAAAGSTRTGSTGQVGMRPAADPLPGSVAEWHDQEHGFAYTRGPGRVASVCWRAHSLSQTLVLPTDRPDLAEWSMNLAPVLHWEGAKPAAVPTESAREHRRLGDYRLATFPGGFASVGVVGEGHDLFVVEGWHSPEGTPAATTTMAVVALPDDATVVGLQLCRAGTYHAPLLEAYALNLLLPNDVYTPRERSLVEVPCANGAGLRIDDALEVRVSGNLAVRHPEPGAGLRSITVDQVVADERHDAYAVRPGRTILDTAWAIRVGATEPEAFTLDRRHLDDGRQELRIRTPDGEHVVTVDPAALTVLVGGEPVL
;
A
#
# COMPACT_ATOMS: atom_id res chain seq x y z
N MET A 1 -13.10 -32.60 -27.76
CA MET A 1 -12.08 -32.16 -26.77
C MET A 1 -12.77 -31.90 -25.43
N SER A 2 -13.33 -32.96 -24.85
CA SER A 2 -14.09 -32.96 -23.60
C SER A 2 -13.27 -33.78 -22.61
N ASP A 3 -12.31 -33.14 -21.92
CA ASP A 3 -11.64 -33.60 -20.69
C ASP A 3 -10.57 -32.59 -20.22
N ARG A 4 -10.98 -31.34 -19.95
CA ARG A 4 -10.13 -30.34 -19.26
C ARG A 4 -10.79 -29.75 -18.01
N LEU A 5 -11.71 -30.48 -17.41
CA LEU A 5 -12.04 -30.30 -16.00
C LEU A 5 -11.29 -31.41 -15.26
N SER A 6 -10.01 -31.18 -14.99
CA SER A 6 -9.26 -32.05 -14.08
C SER A 6 -10.06 -32.12 -12.78
N GLY A 7 -10.33 -33.35 -12.32
CA GLY A 7 -10.93 -33.59 -11.00
C GLY A 7 -10.14 -32.89 -9.90
N PRO A 8 -10.69 -32.80 -8.67
CA PRO A 8 -10.11 -31.99 -7.60
C PRO A 8 -8.62 -32.35 -7.43
N HIS A 9 -7.74 -31.45 -7.85
CA HIS A 9 -6.32 -31.58 -7.62
C HIS A 9 -6.09 -31.76 -6.12
N ARG A 10 -5.18 -32.65 -5.74
CA ARG A 10 -4.96 -32.93 -4.33
C ARG A 10 -4.40 -31.66 -3.69
N LEU A 11 -5.18 -31.04 -2.81
CA LEU A 11 -4.73 -29.84 -2.10
C LEU A 11 -3.49 -30.16 -1.24
N SER A 12 -2.57 -29.21 -1.19
CA SER A 12 -1.50 -29.21 -0.18
C SER A 12 -2.10 -28.98 1.21
N VAL A 13 -1.31 -29.18 2.27
CA VAL A 13 -1.76 -28.90 3.65
C VAL A 13 -2.22 -27.43 3.78
N LEU A 14 -1.41 -26.50 3.29
CA LEU A 14 -1.75 -25.07 3.27
C LEU A 14 -2.95 -24.79 2.36
N GLY A 15 -3.06 -25.47 1.21
CA GLY A 15 -4.22 -25.39 0.31
C GLY A 15 -5.52 -25.80 0.98
N ALA A 16 -5.52 -26.91 1.72
CA ALA A 16 -6.67 -27.38 2.48
C ALA A 16 -7.07 -26.39 3.59
N GLU A 17 -6.09 -25.80 4.27
CA GLU A 17 -6.35 -24.78 5.29
C GLU A 17 -6.97 -23.51 4.68
N VAL A 18 -6.42 -23.01 3.58
CA VAL A 18 -6.97 -21.85 2.86
C VAL A 18 -8.40 -22.13 2.37
N ALA A 19 -8.66 -23.30 1.80
CA ALA A 19 -10.00 -23.69 1.36
C ALA A 19 -11.01 -23.71 2.52
N ALA A 20 -10.65 -24.32 3.65
CA ALA A 20 -11.51 -24.35 4.84
C ALA A 20 -11.79 -22.94 5.39
N ARG A 21 -10.82 -22.04 5.33
CA ARG A 21 -10.96 -20.65 5.79
C ARG A 21 -11.82 -19.80 4.85
N LEU A 22 -11.72 -20.01 3.54
CA LEU A 22 -12.62 -19.40 2.56
C LEU A 22 -14.07 -19.89 2.74
N GLU A 23 -14.27 -21.17 3.06
CA GLU A 23 -15.59 -21.72 3.38
C GLU A 23 -16.19 -21.05 4.63
N ARG A 24 -15.42 -20.94 5.72
CA ARG A 24 -15.86 -20.22 6.93
C ARG A 24 -16.20 -18.76 6.64
N TRP A 25 -15.35 -18.10 5.86
CA TRP A 25 -15.58 -16.73 5.44
C TRP A 25 -16.86 -16.59 4.61
N LEU A 26 -17.11 -17.49 3.66
CA LEU A 26 -18.32 -17.43 2.83
C LEU A 26 -19.57 -17.57 3.69
N GLY A 27 -19.56 -18.46 4.69
CA GLY A 27 -20.64 -18.60 5.66
C GLY A 27 -20.87 -17.31 6.47
N SER A 28 -19.78 -16.66 6.88
CA SER A 28 -19.83 -15.34 7.53
C SER A 28 -20.40 -14.25 6.62
N ALA A 29 -19.92 -14.20 5.38
CA ALA A 29 -20.25 -13.21 4.36
C ALA A 29 -21.73 -13.26 3.96
N ASP A 30 -22.39 -14.41 4.13
CA ASP A 30 -23.78 -14.64 3.72
C ASP A 30 -24.78 -13.63 4.31
N ARG A 31 -24.51 -13.12 5.52
CA ARG A 31 -25.34 -12.10 6.18
C ARG A 31 -25.49 -10.80 5.36
N TRP A 32 -24.53 -10.54 4.49
CA TRP A 32 -24.49 -9.36 3.63
C TRP A 32 -25.05 -9.62 2.23
N VAL A 33 -25.52 -10.84 1.95
CA VAL A 33 -26.13 -11.14 0.66
C VAL A 33 -27.62 -10.82 0.68
N ARG A 34 -28.11 -10.32 -0.44
CA ARG A 34 -29.54 -10.12 -0.73
C ARG A 34 -29.87 -10.89 -1.99
N SER A 35 -31.11 -11.34 -2.10
CA SER A 35 -31.62 -12.03 -3.29
C SER A 35 -32.97 -11.46 -3.67
N ASP A 36 -33.31 -11.55 -4.95
CA ASP A 36 -34.63 -11.23 -5.47
C ASP A 36 -35.37 -12.48 -5.96
N ASP A 37 -36.65 -12.28 -6.32
CA ASP A 37 -37.53 -13.35 -6.81
C ASP A 37 -37.12 -13.91 -8.18
N ALA A 38 -36.22 -13.22 -8.89
CA ALA A 38 -35.70 -13.65 -10.20
C ALA A 38 -34.47 -14.55 -10.07
N GLY A 39 -34.10 -14.97 -8.86
CA GLY A 39 -32.94 -15.81 -8.61
C GLY A 39 -31.60 -15.10 -8.86
N ARG A 40 -31.59 -13.77 -8.73
CA ARG A 40 -30.37 -12.95 -8.71
C ARG A 40 -30.02 -12.67 -7.26
N SER A 41 -28.72 -12.66 -6.95
CA SER A 41 -28.25 -12.28 -5.62
C SER A 41 -27.10 -11.27 -5.73
N TRP A 42 -26.90 -10.47 -4.68
CA TRP A 42 -25.75 -9.58 -4.61
C TRP A 42 -25.21 -9.50 -3.19
N TYR A 43 -23.89 -9.57 -3.09
CA TYR A 43 -23.18 -9.30 -1.86
C TYR A 43 -23.01 -7.79 -1.65
N GLY A 44 -23.34 -7.35 -0.45
CA GLY A 44 -23.19 -5.97 -0.02
C GLY A 44 -24.27 -5.04 -0.55
N ALA A 45 -23.89 -3.83 -0.95
CA ALA A 45 -24.88 -2.82 -1.34
C ALA A 45 -25.54 -3.13 -2.70
N GLY A 46 -24.84 -3.79 -3.62
CA GLY A 46 -25.33 -4.04 -4.98
C GLY A 46 -25.38 -2.80 -5.89
N TYR A 47 -24.96 -1.62 -5.41
CA TYR A 47 -25.01 -0.36 -6.16
C TYR A 47 -23.95 -0.29 -7.28
N PRO A 48 -24.09 0.63 -8.26
CA PRO A 48 -23.07 0.88 -9.27
C PRO A 48 -21.74 1.33 -8.64
N GLY A 49 -20.68 1.37 -9.46
CA GLY A 49 -19.34 1.69 -8.99
C GLY A 49 -18.84 0.62 -8.02
N TRP A 50 -18.35 1.03 -6.85
CA TRP A 50 -17.69 0.10 -5.90
C TRP A 50 -18.58 -1.04 -5.39
N GLY A 51 -19.92 -0.95 -5.48
CA GLY A 51 -20.83 -2.02 -5.08
C GLY A 51 -20.70 -3.22 -6.00
N ILE A 52 -20.86 -3.01 -7.31
CA ILE A 52 -20.57 -4.01 -8.35
C ILE A 52 -19.10 -4.47 -8.28
N GLN A 53 -18.15 -3.56 -8.06
CA GLN A 53 -16.73 -3.95 -7.93
C GLN A 53 -16.45 -4.85 -6.73
N THR A 54 -17.30 -4.85 -5.71
CA THR A 54 -17.20 -5.73 -4.52
C THR A 54 -17.85 -7.10 -4.79
N LEU A 55 -18.86 -7.14 -5.68
CA LEU A 55 -19.57 -8.37 -6.05
C LEU A 55 -18.67 -9.38 -6.79
N TYR A 56 -17.78 -8.91 -7.66
CA TYR A 56 -16.86 -9.78 -8.41
C TYR A 56 -15.82 -10.49 -7.51
N PRO A 57 -15.14 -9.80 -6.58
CA PRO A 57 -14.34 -10.46 -5.56
C PRO A 57 -15.13 -11.52 -4.75
N TYR A 58 -16.38 -11.22 -4.36
CA TYR A 58 -17.24 -12.20 -3.66
C TYR A 58 -17.52 -13.44 -4.51
N LEU A 59 -17.96 -13.28 -5.77
CA LEU A 59 -18.23 -14.43 -6.64
C LEU A 59 -16.96 -15.22 -6.97
N GLY A 60 -15.80 -14.55 -7.04
CA GLY A 60 -14.49 -15.19 -7.21
C GLY A 60 -14.16 -16.14 -6.07
N ALA A 61 -14.34 -15.68 -4.83
CA ALA A 61 -14.16 -16.52 -3.65
C ALA A 61 -15.19 -17.66 -3.57
N ALA A 62 -16.48 -17.36 -3.82
CA ALA A 62 -17.53 -18.37 -3.85
C ALA A 62 -17.26 -19.48 -4.89
N THR A 63 -16.69 -19.13 -6.05
CA THR A 63 -16.32 -20.09 -7.09
C THR A 63 -15.26 -21.09 -6.60
N MET A 64 -14.29 -20.65 -5.79
CA MET A 64 -13.29 -21.57 -5.23
C MET A 64 -13.84 -22.44 -4.10
N VAL A 65 -14.77 -21.91 -3.30
CA VAL A 65 -15.51 -22.75 -2.33
C VAL A 65 -16.40 -23.76 -3.07
N ALA A 66 -16.95 -23.42 -4.24
CA ALA A 66 -17.71 -24.36 -5.06
C ALA A 66 -16.86 -25.53 -5.58
N GLN A 67 -15.54 -25.34 -5.74
CA GLN A 67 -14.61 -26.41 -6.14
C GLN A 67 -14.12 -27.25 -4.96
N HIS A 68 -13.80 -26.60 -3.84
CA HIS A 68 -13.04 -27.22 -2.74
C HIS A 68 -13.81 -27.33 -1.41
N GLY A 69 -15.08 -26.93 -1.38
CA GLY A 69 -15.92 -26.99 -0.20
C GLY A 69 -15.99 -28.41 0.39
N SER A 70 -16.03 -28.47 1.71
CA SER A 70 -15.90 -29.67 2.54
C SER A 70 -16.92 -30.75 2.19
N THR A 71 -18.15 -30.36 1.85
CA THR A 71 -19.24 -31.28 1.49
C THR A 71 -19.86 -30.96 0.13
N PRO A 72 -20.55 -31.91 -0.53
CA PRO A 72 -21.30 -31.64 -1.76
C PRO A 72 -22.33 -30.51 -1.61
N GLU A 73 -22.98 -30.40 -0.45
CA GLU A 73 -23.98 -29.36 -0.15
C GLU A 73 -23.34 -27.98 -0.10
N VAL A 74 -22.19 -27.84 0.56
CA VAL A 74 -21.41 -26.59 0.58
C VAL A 74 -21.00 -26.19 -0.83
N ARG A 75 -20.51 -27.15 -1.63
CA ARG A 75 -20.10 -26.89 -3.02
C ARG A 75 -21.27 -26.43 -3.88
N ALA A 76 -22.45 -27.05 -3.72
CA ALA A 76 -23.66 -26.67 -4.44
C ALA A 76 -24.15 -25.26 -4.04
N TRP A 77 -24.18 -24.95 -2.74
CA TRP A 77 -24.54 -23.63 -2.24
C TRP A 77 -23.58 -22.54 -2.72
N ALA A 78 -22.28 -22.77 -2.64
CA ALA A 78 -21.28 -21.80 -3.09
C ALA A 78 -21.36 -21.55 -4.61
N ARG A 79 -21.65 -22.60 -5.40
CA ARG A 79 -21.92 -22.48 -6.84
C ARG A 79 -23.15 -21.62 -7.10
N ASP A 80 -24.25 -21.88 -6.42
CA ASP A 80 -25.48 -21.08 -6.53
C ASP A 80 -25.23 -19.59 -6.22
N ARG A 81 -24.43 -19.30 -5.18
CA ARG A 81 -24.04 -17.93 -4.85
C ARG A 81 -23.19 -17.27 -5.93
N ALA A 82 -22.23 -17.98 -6.50
CA ALA A 82 -21.40 -17.47 -7.58
C ALA A 82 -22.23 -17.18 -8.86
N GLU A 83 -23.08 -18.13 -9.28
CA GLU A 83 -23.90 -18.02 -10.49
C GLU A 83 -25.01 -16.96 -10.35
N SER A 84 -25.71 -16.90 -9.22
CA SER A 84 -26.73 -15.87 -8.96
C SER A 84 -26.15 -14.46 -8.83
N SER A 85 -24.93 -14.34 -8.28
CA SER A 85 -24.18 -13.06 -8.24
C SER A 85 -23.74 -12.61 -9.62
N LEU A 86 -23.23 -13.53 -10.44
CA LEU A 86 -22.89 -13.23 -11.83
C LEU A 86 -24.14 -12.78 -12.60
N ARG A 87 -25.26 -13.50 -12.46
CA ARG A 87 -26.53 -13.13 -13.11
C ARG A 87 -26.98 -11.72 -12.73
N TYR A 88 -26.88 -11.34 -11.46
CA TYR A 88 -27.16 -9.98 -11.03
C TYR A 88 -26.26 -8.95 -11.73
N ALA A 89 -24.94 -9.20 -11.78
CA ALA A 89 -23.99 -8.29 -12.43
C ALA A 89 -24.29 -8.12 -13.93
N LEU A 90 -24.59 -9.23 -14.63
CA LEU A 90 -24.90 -9.23 -16.06
C LEU A 90 -26.21 -8.52 -16.39
N ASP A 91 -27.25 -8.76 -15.59
CA ASP A 91 -28.58 -8.18 -15.77
C ASP A 91 -28.61 -6.68 -15.48
N SER A 92 -27.97 -6.26 -14.38
CA SER A 92 -27.94 -4.86 -13.94
C SER A 92 -26.97 -3.97 -14.73
N HIS A 93 -26.12 -4.56 -15.57
CA HIS A 93 -25.28 -3.79 -16.50
C HIS A 93 -26.16 -3.12 -17.56
N VAL A 94 -25.74 -1.97 -18.08
CA VAL A 94 -26.48 -1.25 -19.12
C VAL A 94 -26.76 -2.10 -20.37
N SER A 95 -25.93 -3.10 -20.66
CA SER A 95 -26.16 -4.07 -21.74
C SER A 95 -27.12 -5.23 -21.42
N GLY A 96 -27.57 -5.32 -20.16
CA GLY A 96 -28.48 -6.34 -19.62
C GLY A 96 -29.94 -5.88 -19.54
N GLY A 97 -30.16 -4.58 -19.33
CA GLY A 97 -31.49 -3.94 -19.30
C GLY A 97 -32.17 -3.94 -17.93
N GLY A 98 -31.56 -4.54 -16.91
CA GLY A 98 -31.96 -4.46 -15.52
C GLY A 98 -31.37 -3.25 -14.79
N VAL A 99 -31.49 -3.26 -13.46
CA VAL A 99 -30.98 -2.21 -12.58
C VAL A 99 -30.33 -2.80 -11.32
N THR A 100 -29.37 -2.09 -10.76
CA THR A 100 -28.79 -2.35 -9.44
C THR A 100 -29.79 -2.06 -8.32
N ALA A 101 -29.40 -2.36 -7.08
CA ALA A 101 -30.26 -2.29 -5.90
C ALA A 101 -30.71 -0.86 -5.54
N ASP A 102 -30.12 0.17 -6.15
CA ASP A 102 -30.53 1.57 -6.04
C ASP A 102 -31.36 2.06 -7.25
N GLY A 103 -31.79 1.14 -8.13
CA GLY A 103 -32.69 1.43 -9.25
C GLY A 103 -32.03 2.01 -10.50
N ARG A 104 -30.69 1.99 -10.60
CA ARG A 104 -29.95 2.47 -11.78
C ARG A 104 -29.26 1.33 -12.50
N PRO A 105 -29.03 1.35 -13.83
CA PRO A 105 -28.06 0.43 -14.41
C PRO A 105 -26.65 0.82 -13.96
N TRP A 106 -25.72 -0.14 -13.97
CA TRP A 106 -24.29 0.20 -13.93
C TRP A 106 -23.73 0.25 -15.36
N GLU A 107 -22.88 1.24 -15.60
CA GLU A 107 -22.39 1.61 -16.93
C GLU A 107 -20.86 1.47 -17.01
N PRO A 108 -20.30 1.38 -18.23
CA PRO A 108 -18.86 1.46 -18.44
C PRO A 108 -18.27 2.75 -17.88
N THR A 109 -17.19 2.62 -17.12
CA THR A 109 -16.43 3.72 -16.51
C THR A 109 -14.95 3.32 -16.42
N TRP A 110 -14.05 4.22 -16.02
CA TRP A 110 -12.62 3.91 -15.92
C TRP A 110 -12.27 2.74 -14.97
N ILE A 111 -13.22 2.36 -14.09
CA ILE A 111 -13.06 1.33 -13.05
C ILE A 111 -14.01 0.13 -13.24
N SER A 112 -14.98 0.20 -14.16
CA SER A 112 -16.02 -0.84 -14.29
C SER A 112 -15.45 -2.23 -14.60
N SER A 113 -14.38 -2.29 -15.38
CA SER A 113 -13.67 -3.52 -15.77
C SER A 113 -12.85 -4.18 -14.65
N LEU A 114 -12.53 -3.46 -13.56
CA LEU A 114 -11.60 -3.94 -12.52
C LEU A 114 -12.08 -5.23 -11.83
N GLY A 115 -13.34 -5.28 -11.43
CA GLY A 115 -13.98 -6.41 -10.77
C GLY A 115 -14.02 -7.64 -11.68
N PRO A 116 -14.59 -7.54 -12.90
CA PRO A 116 -14.53 -8.60 -13.90
C PRO A 116 -13.11 -9.13 -14.13
N GLU A 117 -12.10 -8.26 -14.24
CA GLU A 117 -10.71 -8.69 -14.44
C GLU A 117 -10.14 -9.42 -13.23
N ARG A 118 -10.38 -8.89 -12.03
CA ARG A 118 -10.00 -9.51 -10.75
C ARG A 118 -10.63 -10.90 -10.56
N ALA A 119 -11.87 -11.07 -11.00
CA ALA A 119 -12.59 -12.34 -10.97
C ALA A 119 -12.45 -13.15 -12.26
N GLY A 120 -11.50 -12.81 -13.15
CA GLY A 120 -11.34 -13.42 -14.48
C GLY A 120 -11.45 -14.95 -14.42
N PHE A 121 -10.55 -15.58 -13.68
CA PHE A 121 -10.54 -17.04 -13.47
C PHE A 121 -11.86 -17.64 -13.01
N ALA A 122 -12.64 -16.91 -12.22
CA ALA A 122 -13.92 -17.40 -11.72
C ALA A 122 -14.97 -17.38 -12.82
N LEU A 123 -15.06 -16.28 -13.59
CA LEU A 123 -15.92 -16.20 -14.77
C LEU A 123 -15.63 -17.34 -15.74
N ASP A 124 -14.35 -17.63 -15.88
CA ASP A 124 -13.79 -18.62 -16.76
C ASP A 124 -14.07 -20.08 -16.33
N LEU A 125 -14.16 -20.32 -15.02
CA LEU A 125 -14.57 -21.61 -14.45
C LEU A 125 -16.09 -21.80 -14.47
N LEU A 126 -16.85 -20.71 -14.41
CA LEU A 126 -18.31 -20.74 -14.45
C LEU A 126 -18.84 -20.86 -15.88
N GLU A 127 -18.22 -20.19 -16.85
CA GLU A 127 -18.68 -20.05 -18.24
C GLU A 127 -19.15 -21.37 -18.88
N PRO A 128 -18.46 -22.52 -18.76
CA PRO A 128 -18.90 -23.77 -19.38
C PRO A 128 -20.24 -24.31 -18.84
N GLY A 129 -20.65 -23.90 -17.63
CA GLY A 129 -21.89 -24.30 -16.98
C GLY A 129 -23.01 -23.26 -17.04
N LEU A 130 -22.75 -22.08 -17.60
CA LEU A 130 -23.74 -21.00 -17.62
C LEU A 130 -24.90 -21.31 -18.59
N PRO A 131 -26.14 -20.93 -18.23
CA PRO A 131 -27.23 -20.86 -19.18
C PRO A 131 -26.85 -20.00 -20.40
N ALA A 132 -27.39 -20.33 -21.58
CA ALA A 132 -27.10 -19.59 -22.81
C ALA A 132 -27.39 -18.08 -22.70
N THR A 133 -28.40 -17.70 -21.91
CA THR A 133 -28.73 -16.30 -21.60
C THR A 133 -27.60 -15.57 -20.87
N ASP A 134 -27.02 -16.24 -19.87
CA ASP A 134 -25.98 -15.68 -19.00
C ASP A 134 -24.65 -15.65 -19.75
N ALA A 135 -24.31 -16.70 -20.53
CA ALA A 135 -23.15 -16.71 -21.40
C ALA A 135 -23.20 -15.59 -22.47
N ALA A 136 -24.37 -15.39 -23.09
CA ALA A 136 -24.59 -14.27 -24.00
C ALA A 136 -24.50 -12.91 -23.28
N GLY A 137 -24.97 -12.83 -22.03
CA GLY A 137 -24.86 -11.66 -21.18
C GLY A 137 -23.41 -11.28 -20.88
N LEU A 138 -22.58 -12.26 -20.53
CA LEU A 138 -21.15 -12.06 -20.28
C LEU A 138 -20.43 -11.54 -21.53
N ARG A 139 -20.73 -12.11 -22.70
CA ARG A 139 -20.20 -11.61 -23.98
C ARG A 139 -20.63 -10.17 -24.25
N ARG A 140 -21.91 -9.82 -24.03
CA ARG A 140 -22.41 -8.44 -24.21
C ARG A 140 -21.70 -7.46 -23.28
N LEU A 141 -21.53 -7.81 -22.01
CA LEU A 141 -20.85 -6.97 -21.03
C LEU A 141 -19.40 -6.70 -21.45
N ARG A 142 -18.61 -7.76 -21.74
CA ARG A 142 -17.20 -7.62 -22.11
C ARG A 142 -17.01 -6.75 -23.37
N LEU A 143 -17.86 -6.92 -24.38
CA LEU A 143 -17.80 -6.08 -25.57
C LEU A 143 -18.20 -4.63 -25.31
N ALA A 144 -19.25 -4.38 -24.52
CA ALA A 144 -19.66 -3.02 -24.19
C ALA A 144 -18.57 -2.26 -23.42
N GLU A 145 -17.89 -2.92 -22.48
CA GLU A 145 -16.74 -2.37 -21.76
C GLU A 145 -15.56 -2.10 -22.71
N ALA A 146 -15.23 -3.06 -23.61
CA ALA A 146 -14.14 -2.92 -24.56
C ALA A 146 -14.39 -1.81 -25.60
N ASP A 147 -15.62 -1.67 -26.08
CA ASP A 147 -16.02 -0.57 -26.97
C ASP A 147 -15.84 0.78 -26.28
N TRP A 148 -16.33 0.93 -25.04
CA TRP A 148 -16.17 2.15 -24.27
C TRP A 148 -14.69 2.49 -23.99
N LEU A 149 -13.87 1.50 -23.61
CA LEU A 149 -12.43 1.68 -23.40
C LEU A 149 -11.69 2.10 -24.69
N THR A 150 -12.21 1.70 -25.84
CA THR A 150 -11.63 2.05 -27.14
C THR A 150 -12.02 3.47 -27.58
N ASP A 151 -13.29 3.84 -27.44
CA ASP A 151 -13.83 5.05 -28.06
C ASP A 151 -14.03 6.22 -27.08
N ASP A 152 -14.45 5.92 -25.84
CA ASP A 152 -15.07 6.89 -24.94
C ASP A 152 -14.37 7.00 -23.59
N TYR A 153 -13.24 6.33 -23.37
CA TYR A 153 -12.55 6.28 -22.07
C TYR A 153 -12.38 7.67 -21.44
N VAL A 154 -12.97 7.85 -20.24
CA VAL A 154 -12.85 9.05 -19.40
C VAL A 154 -12.53 8.66 -17.96
N ARG A 155 -11.53 9.32 -17.37
CA ARG A 155 -11.24 9.27 -15.92
C ARG A 155 -11.17 10.69 -15.38
N GLY A 156 -12.07 11.02 -14.44
CA GLY A 156 -12.19 12.37 -13.91
C GLY A 156 -12.44 13.39 -15.04
N PRO A 157 -11.70 14.52 -15.09
CA PRO A 157 -11.84 15.51 -16.16
C PRO A 157 -11.08 15.15 -17.44
N HIS A 158 -10.42 14.00 -17.52
CA HIS A 158 -9.52 13.64 -18.62
C HIS A 158 -10.13 12.59 -19.54
N ARG A 159 -10.14 12.89 -20.85
CA ARG A 159 -10.51 11.96 -21.92
C ARG A 159 -9.27 11.26 -22.48
N GLY A 160 -9.40 9.98 -22.82
CA GLY A 160 -8.32 9.16 -23.37
C GLY A 160 -7.28 8.72 -22.34
N ILE A 161 -6.35 7.86 -22.78
CA ILE A 161 -5.22 7.37 -21.97
C ILE A 161 -4.32 8.56 -21.61
N HIS A 162 -3.91 8.62 -20.35
CA HIS A 162 -3.02 9.67 -19.83
C HIS A 162 -2.11 9.12 -18.74
N GLY A 163 -1.01 9.84 -18.51
CA GLY A 163 -0.14 9.66 -17.36
C GLY A 163 0.34 10.99 -16.81
N GLY A 164 0.64 11.03 -15.52
CA GLY A 164 1.19 12.20 -14.85
C GLY A 164 1.86 11.82 -13.54
N LYS A 165 3.05 12.37 -13.29
CA LYS A 165 3.86 11.98 -12.13
C LYS A 165 3.16 12.29 -10.81
N TRP A 166 2.50 13.45 -10.75
CA TRP A 166 1.87 13.96 -9.54
C TRP A 166 0.39 13.58 -9.46
N GLY A 167 -0.04 12.92 -8.39
CA GLY A 167 -1.43 12.58 -8.14
C GLY A 167 -2.34 13.81 -8.04
N SER A 168 -1.81 14.95 -7.58
CA SER A 168 -2.51 16.24 -7.55
C SER A 168 -2.91 16.77 -8.93
N SER A 169 -2.27 16.29 -10.01
CA SER A 169 -2.63 16.66 -11.39
C SER A 169 -3.94 16.03 -11.86
N GLY A 170 -4.42 14.99 -11.18
CA GLY A 170 -5.54 14.16 -11.63
C GLY A 170 -5.19 13.20 -12.77
N LYS A 171 -3.95 13.23 -13.29
CA LYS A 171 -3.50 12.40 -14.41
C LYS A 171 -2.67 11.17 -14.00
N ASN A 172 -2.37 10.98 -12.71
CA ASN A 172 -1.69 9.77 -12.25
C ASN A 172 -2.68 8.59 -12.27
N ALA A 173 -2.50 7.69 -13.24
CA ALA A 173 -3.46 6.62 -13.52
C ALA A 173 -2.84 5.23 -13.80
N PRO A 174 -1.70 4.85 -13.18
CA PRO A 174 -0.93 3.68 -13.58
C PRO A 174 -1.75 2.38 -13.46
N GLU A 175 -2.37 2.19 -12.30
CA GLU A 175 -3.11 0.97 -11.99
C GLU A 175 -4.28 0.78 -12.96
N SER A 176 -4.97 1.89 -13.29
CA SER A 176 -6.13 1.83 -14.19
C SER A 176 -5.76 1.62 -15.63
N ASN A 177 -4.60 2.10 -16.03
CA ASN A 177 -4.09 1.81 -17.35
C ASN A 177 -3.84 0.30 -17.49
N ILE A 178 -3.29 -0.34 -16.45
CA ILE A 178 -3.04 -1.79 -16.47
C ILE A 178 -4.33 -2.60 -16.57
N TRP A 179 -5.28 -2.46 -15.64
CA TRP A 179 -6.47 -3.34 -15.67
C TRP A 179 -7.39 -3.07 -16.88
N ASN A 180 -7.41 -1.85 -17.42
CA ASN A 180 -8.18 -1.57 -18.64
C ASN A 180 -7.50 -2.18 -19.87
N GLY A 181 -6.16 -2.14 -19.92
CA GLY A 181 -5.38 -2.83 -20.93
C GLY A 181 -5.58 -4.35 -20.89
N THR A 182 -5.60 -4.95 -19.70
CA THR A 182 -5.86 -6.40 -19.55
C THR A 182 -7.27 -6.77 -19.97
N ALA A 183 -8.28 -5.96 -19.62
CA ALA A 183 -9.67 -6.19 -20.02
C ALA A 183 -9.86 -6.18 -21.54
N LEU A 184 -9.23 -5.23 -22.23
CA LEU A 184 -9.25 -5.15 -23.69
C LEU A 184 -8.59 -6.38 -24.33
N TRP A 185 -7.40 -6.76 -23.84
CA TRP A 185 -6.69 -7.94 -24.36
C TRP A 185 -7.48 -9.23 -24.12
N ARG A 186 -8.00 -9.41 -22.90
CA ARG A 186 -8.86 -10.54 -22.54
C ARG A 186 -10.07 -10.65 -23.46
N THR A 187 -10.74 -9.53 -23.71
CA THR A 187 -11.92 -9.49 -24.59
C THR A 187 -11.56 -9.89 -26.02
N ALA A 188 -10.43 -9.38 -26.54
CA ALA A 188 -9.96 -9.72 -27.88
C ALA A 188 -9.54 -11.18 -28.04
N MET A 189 -9.06 -11.82 -26.97
CA MET A 189 -8.70 -13.24 -26.95
C MET A 189 -9.93 -14.14 -26.77
N ALA A 190 -10.86 -13.74 -25.90
CA ALA A 190 -12.09 -14.50 -25.65
C ALA A 190 -13.04 -14.49 -26.86
N TYR A 191 -13.10 -13.37 -27.60
CA TYR A 191 -14.01 -13.17 -28.73
C TYR A 191 -13.25 -12.73 -29.97
N ALA A 192 -12.39 -13.62 -30.48
CA ALA A 192 -11.63 -13.38 -31.72
C ALA A 192 -12.53 -13.18 -32.96
N ASP A 193 -13.79 -13.59 -32.88
CA ASP A 193 -14.85 -13.35 -33.87
C ASP A 193 -15.43 -11.93 -33.83
N ALA A 194 -15.17 -11.16 -32.77
CA ALA A 194 -15.67 -9.80 -32.65
C ALA A 194 -15.05 -8.91 -33.76
N PRO A 195 -15.85 -8.10 -34.48
CA PRO A 195 -15.36 -7.28 -35.59
C PRO A 195 -14.20 -6.33 -35.23
N ARG A 196 -14.14 -5.92 -33.96
CA ARG A 196 -13.16 -4.98 -33.41
C ARG A 196 -12.04 -5.63 -32.59
N ALA A 197 -11.90 -6.97 -32.61
CA ALA A 197 -10.91 -7.67 -31.80
C ALA A 197 -9.47 -7.15 -32.02
N ALA A 198 -9.12 -6.77 -33.25
CA ALA A 198 -7.81 -6.19 -33.55
C ALA A 198 -7.62 -4.77 -32.95
N ASP A 199 -8.68 -3.96 -32.93
CA ASP A 199 -8.66 -2.62 -32.33
C ASP A 199 -8.49 -2.71 -30.82
N TYR A 200 -9.20 -3.65 -30.19
CA TYR A 200 -9.06 -3.92 -28.76
C TYR A 200 -7.62 -4.31 -28.40
N ARG A 201 -6.95 -5.16 -29.19
CA ARG A 201 -5.53 -5.52 -28.96
C ARG A 201 -4.61 -4.32 -29.06
N ARG A 202 -4.76 -3.50 -30.11
CA ARG A 202 -3.96 -2.29 -30.29
C ARG A 202 -4.12 -1.35 -29.11
N ARG A 203 -5.37 -1.09 -28.70
CA ARG A 203 -5.69 -0.21 -27.59
C ARG A 203 -5.21 -0.75 -26.25
N ALA A 204 -5.25 -2.08 -26.06
CA ALA A 204 -4.70 -2.74 -24.88
C ALA A 204 -3.21 -2.43 -24.71
N VAL A 205 -2.41 -2.54 -25.79
CA VAL A 205 -0.96 -2.25 -25.76
C VAL A 205 -0.70 -0.79 -25.35
N GLU A 206 -1.47 0.17 -25.90
CA GLU A 206 -1.34 1.58 -25.52
C GLU A 206 -1.60 1.80 -24.02
N PHE A 207 -2.62 1.15 -23.48
CA PHE A 207 -2.93 1.21 -22.04
C PHE A 207 -1.80 0.60 -21.21
N LEU A 208 -1.35 -0.61 -21.55
CA LEU A 208 -0.33 -1.33 -20.79
C LEU A 208 1.02 -0.60 -20.76
N LEU A 209 1.47 -0.04 -21.90
CA LEU A 209 2.72 0.74 -21.97
C LEU A 209 2.66 2.04 -21.16
N ASN A 210 1.46 2.58 -20.92
CA ASN A 210 1.24 3.72 -20.02
C ASN A 210 0.93 3.33 -18.58
N GLY A 211 1.01 2.03 -18.22
CA GLY A 211 0.87 1.56 -16.85
C GLY A 211 2.03 1.99 -15.97
N ILE A 212 3.22 1.44 -16.22
CA ILE A 212 4.46 1.75 -15.48
C ILE A 212 5.35 2.68 -16.29
N SER A 213 4.79 3.76 -16.85
CA SER A 213 5.54 4.70 -17.69
C SER A 213 6.38 5.68 -16.87
N VAL A 214 7.60 5.96 -17.33
CA VAL A 214 8.51 6.98 -16.76
C VAL A 214 8.82 8.07 -17.79
N SER A 215 9.58 9.11 -17.41
CA SER A 215 9.88 10.23 -18.33
C SER A 215 10.69 9.81 -19.55
N ALA A 216 11.65 8.90 -19.37
CA ALA A 216 12.49 8.40 -20.45
C ALA A 216 11.71 7.64 -21.55
N ASP A 217 10.49 7.18 -21.29
CA ASP A 217 9.70 6.45 -22.29
C ASP A 217 9.22 7.34 -23.44
N ALA A 218 9.17 8.67 -23.26
CA ALA A 218 8.75 9.62 -24.29
C ALA A 218 9.65 9.56 -25.54
N ASP A 219 10.94 9.30 -25.34
CA ASP A 219 11.95 9.26 -26.39
C ASP A 219 12.42 7.82 -26.70
N SER A 220 11.72 6.82 -26.17
CA SER A 220 12.10 5.41 -26.35
C SER A 220 11.81 4.91 -27.76
N ASP A 221 12.86 4.41 -28.44
CA ASP A 221 12.78 3.73 -29.74
C ASP A 221 12.44 2.25 -29.64
N GLU A 222 12.16 1.78 -28.43
CA GLU A 222 11.85 0.37 -28.18
C GLU A 222 10.48 0.03 -28.79
N VAL A 223 10.41 -1.12 -29.45
CA VAL A 223 9.20 -1.63 -30.07
C VAL A 223 8.67 -2.78 -29.24
N VAL A 224 7.42 -2.66 -28.79
CA VAL A 224 6.72 -3.64 -27.94
C VAL A 224 5.38 -3.96 -28.59
N ASP A 225 5.09 -5.24 -28.80
CA ASP A 225 3.89 -5.69 -29.53
C ASP A 225 3.71 -4.96 -30.89
N GLY A 226 4.82 -4.64 -31.56
CA GLY A 226 4.83 -3.94 -32.85
C GLY A 226 4.59 -2.42 -32.78
N ILE A 227 4.57 -1.82 -31.60
CA ILE A 227 4.37 -0.38 -31.38
C ILE A 227 5.62 0.24 -30.77
N ARG A 228 6.09 1.38 -31.30
CA ARG A 228 7.18 2.14 -30.68
C ARG A 228 6.68 2.83 -29.42
N VAL A 229 7.36 2.62 -28.29
CA VAL A 229 6.92 3.12 -26.98
C VAL A 229 6.76 4.63 -26.97
N GLY A 230 7.71 5.39 -27.55
CA GLY A 230 7.62 6.84 -27.64
C GLY A 230 6.40 7.37 -28.41
N ASP A 231 5.86 6.61 -29.40
CA ASP A 231 4.71 7.05 -30.20
C ASP A 231 3.40 7.01 -29.40
N VAL A 232 3.33 6.13 -28.41
CA VAL A 232 2.13 5.90 -27.58
C VAL A 232 2.30 6.38 -26.16
N HIS A 233 3.42 7.00 -25.80
CA HIS A 233 3.61 7.63 -24.51
C HIS A 233 2.57 8.76 -24.30
N ARG A 234 1.87 8.74 -23.15
CA ARG A 234 0.84 9.72 -22.76
C ARG A 234 1.18 10.43 -21.44
N GLY A 235 2.43 10.35 -21.03
CA GLY A 235 2.96 10.92 -19.80
C GLY A 235 3.49 9.85 -18.85
N ALA A 236 4.40 10.26 -17.98
CA ALA A 236 5.01 9.42 -16.96
C ALA A 236 4.07 9.28 -15.77
N ASN A 237 3.62 8.06 -15.45
CA ASN A 237 2.91 7.79 -14.20
C ASN A 237 3.85 7.56 -13.02
N PHE A 238 5.11 7.21 -13.30
CA PHE A 238 6.15 7.00 -12.31
C PHE A 238 7.25 8.04 -12.47
N PHE A 239 7.95 8.31 -11.38
CA PHE A 239 9.25 8.99 -11.44
C PHE A 239 10.30 8.01 -11.97
N ASP A 240 11.43 8.53 -12.45
CA ASP A 240 12.49 7.67 -13.03
C ASP A 240 13.12 6.75 -11.95
N SER A 241 13.00 7.11 -10.67
CA SER A 241 13.32 6.28 -9.50
C SER A 241 12.31 5.15 -9.22
N LEU A 242 11.22 5.06 -9.99
CA LEU A 242 10.03 4.25 -9.71
C LEU A 242 9.27 4.62 -8.43
N SER A 243 9.56 5.77 -7.83
CA SER A 243 8.62 6.38 -6.89
C SER A 243 7.30 6.69 -7.59
N LEU A 244 6.20 6.58 -6.84
CA LEU A 244 4.86 6.77 -7.35
C LEU A 244 4.13 7.76 -6.45
N ASP A 245 3.76 8.93 -6.99
CA ASP A 245 2.82 9.82 -6.31
C ASP A 245 1.39 9.42 -6.69
N HIS A 246 0.71 8.73 -5.78
CA HIS A 246 -0.68 8.35 -5.97
C HIS A 246 -1.49 8.79 -4.76
N HIS A 247 -2.60 9.49 -5.01
CA HIS A 247 -3.36 10.26 -4.00
C HIS A 247 -2.56 11.42 -3.36
N ALA A 248 -1.63 12.04 -4.10
CA ALA A 248 -0.84 13.20 -3.66
C ALA A 248 0.13 12.90 -2.50
N TYR A 249 0.75 11.72 -2.53
CA TYR A 249 1.87 11.31 -1.67
C TYR A 249 2.62 10.11 -2.25
N MET A 250 3.85 9.87 -1.77
CA MET A 250 4.66 8.69 -2.12
C MET A 250 3.94 7.40 -1.68
N ASN A 251 3.43 6.62 -2.62
CA ASN A 251 2.47 5.56 -2.35
C ASN A 251 2.97 4.16 -2.76
N VAL A 252 3.53 3.45 -1.78
CA VAL A 252 4.00 2.07 -1.97
C VAL A 252 2.87 1.08 -2.25
N GLY A 253 1.70 1.28 -1.63
CA GLY A 253 0.57 0.36 -1.80
C GLY A 253 0.15 0.22 -3.27
N TYR A 254 0.20 1.32 -4.02
CA TYR A 254 -0.19 1.32 -5.43
C TYR A 254 0.87 0.77 -6.38
N LEU A 255 2.13 0.68 -5.96
CA LEU A 255 3.14 -0.14 -6.66
C LEU A 255 2.65 -1.59 -6.73
N VAL A 256 2.22 -2.13 -5.59
CA VAL A 256 1.69 -3.50 -5.49
C VAL A 256 0.41 -3.66 -6.29
N ILE A 257 -0.49 -2.66 -6.30
CA ILE A 257 -1.70 -2.73 -7.13
C ILE A 257 -1.34 -2.85 -8.62
N CYS A 258 -0.37 -2.10 -9.11
CA CYS A 258 0.08 -2.20 -10.50
C CYS A 258 0.60 -3.61 -10.84
N ALA A 259 1.52 -4.12 -10.01
CA ALA A 259 2.09 -5.45 -10.20
C ALA A 259 1.03 -6.57 -10.09
N SER A 260 0.08 -6.44 -9.15
CA SER A 260 -0.95 -7.45 -8.92
C SER A 260 -1.92 -7.61 -10.10
N ASN A 261 -2.31 -6.52 -10.77
CA ASN A 261 -3.20 -6.61 -11.93
C ASN A 261 -2.50 -7.25 -13.13
N ALA A 262 -1.21 -6.93 -13.35
CA ALA A 262 -0.41 -7.60 -14.37
C ALA A 262 -0.22 -9.09 -14.06
N ALA A 263 0.05 -9.42 -12.79
CA ALA A 263 0.18 -10.80 -12.31
C ALA A 263 -1.07 -11.63 -12.59
N MET A 264 -2.24 -11.12 -12.18
CA MET A 264 -3.52 -11.80 -12.38
C MET A 264 -3.78 -12.06 -13.88
N ALA A 265 -3.67 -11.03 -14.72
CA ALA A 265 -3.90 -11.20 -16.15
C ALA A 265 -2.90 -12.17 -16.81
N HIS A 266 -1.61 -12.07 -16.48
CA HIS A 266 -0.60 -12.94 -17.06
C HIS A 266 -0.86 -14.41 -16.72
N ILE A 267 -1.10 -14.71 -15.45
CA ILE A 267 -1.35 -16.09 -14.98
C ILE A 267 -2.61 -16.65 -15.63
N ASP A 268 -3.69 -15.86 -15.73
CA ASP A 268 -4.93 -16.26 -16.40
C ASP A 268 -4.70 -16.59 -17.88
N PHE A 269 -3.98 -15.74 -18.61
CA PHE A 269 -3.74 -15.92 -20.04
C PHE A 269 -2.89 -17.17 -20.31
N VAL A 270 -1.83 -17.38 -19.52
CA VAL A 270 -0.98 -18.57 -19.64
C VAL A 270 -1.76 -19.86 -19.36
N GLU A 271 -2.58 -19.89 -18.29
CA GLU A 271 -3.39 -21.07 -17.94
C GLU A 271 -4.36 -21.45 -19.08
N ARG A 272 -4.83 -20.47 -19.85
CA ARG A 272 -5.69 -20.66 -21.02
C ARG A 272 -4.95 -21.11 -22.26
N GLY A 273 -3.63 -21.00 -22.28
CA GLY A 273 -2.84 -21.10 -23.50
C GLY A 273 -3.11 -19.94 -24.47
N TRP A 274 -3.48 -18.77 -23.95
CA TRP A 274 -3.58 -17.54 -24.73
C TRP A 274 -2.22 -16.86 -24.82
N ASP A 275 -2.00 -16.17 -25.93
CA ASP A 275 -0.85 -15.26 -26.07
C ASP A 275 -0.97 -14.11 -25.06
N THR A 276 0.13 -13.87 -24.34
CA THR A 276 0.30 -12.72 -23.46
C THR A 276 0.97 -11.59 -24.24
N PRO A 277 0.50 -10.33 -24.15
CA PRO A 277 1.17 -9.22 -24.83
C PRO A 277 2.49 -8.89 -24.13
N GLU A 278 3.52 -8.55 -24.90
CA GLU A 278 4.81 -8.11 -24.37
C GLU A 278 4.65 -6.90 -23.44
N ALA A 279 3.72 -5.99 -23.77
CA ALA A 279 3.41 -4.80 -23.00
C ALA A 279 2.88 -5.10 -21.59
N LEU A 280 2.33 -6.30 -21.32
CA LEU A 280 1.91 -6.68 -19.97
C LEU A 280 3.11 -6.85 -19.02
N ALA A 281 4.25 -7.29 -19.55
CA ALA A 281 5.49 -7.46 -18.81
C ALA A 281 6.31 -6.16 -18.71
N TRP A 282 5.88 -5.09 -19.40
CA TRP A 282 6.61 -3.82 -19.46
C TRP A 282 6.93 -3.27 -18.06
N ARG A 283 8.22 -3.20 -17.73
CA ARG A 283 8.79 -2.71 -16.46
C ARG A 283 8.31 -3.42 -15.18
N GLN A 284 7.65 -4.57 -15.29
CA GLN A 284 7.18 -5.32 -14.12
C GLN A 284 8.33 -5.86 -13.27
N ASP A 285 9.45 -6.25 -13.91
CA ASP A 285 10.66 -6.69 -13.23
C ASP A 285 11.34 -5.54 -12.46
N TRP A 286 11.37 -4.33 -13.04
CA TRP A 286 11.90 -3.14 -12.36
C TRP A 286 11.04 -2.77 -11.15
N LEU A 287 9.71 -2.84 -11.32
CA LEU A 287 8.76 -2.59 -10.25
C LEU A 287 8.91 -3.62 -9.12
N TRP A 288 9.06 -4.91 -9.43
CA TRP A 288 9.30 -5.96 -8.42
C TRP A 288 10.59 -5.72 -7.63
N ARG A 289 11.69 -5.32 -8.28
CA ARG A 289 12.96 -4.99 -7.58
C ARG A 289 12.80 -3.84 -6.58
N THR A 290 11.83 -2.95 -6.81
CA THR A 290 11.48 -1.85 -5.90
C THR A 290 10.56 -2.32 -4.78
N ILE A 291 9.60 -3.21 -5.08
CA ILE A 291 8.62 -3.72 -4.10
C ILE A 291 9.27 -4.69 -3.11
N LYS A 292 10.10 -5.63 -3.57
CA LYS A 292 10.63 -6.74 -2.74
C LYS A 292 11.31 -6.26 -1.45
N PRO A 293 12.23 -5.26 -1.46
CA PRO A 293 12.84 -4.73 -0.24
C PRO A 293 11.84 -4.16 0.76
N LEU A 294 10.62 -3.83 0.35
CA LEU A 294 9.59 -3.26 1.21
C LEU A 294 8.75 -4.35 1.89
N ILE A 295 9.05 -5.64 1.68
CA ILE A 295 8.32 -6.75 2.30
C ILE A 295 9.12 -7.24 3.53
N GLY A 296 8.52 -7.16 4.70
CA GLY A 296 9.07 -7.73 5.93
C GLY A 296 9.12 -9.26 5.88
N PRO A 297 9.98 -9.91 6.69
CA PRO A 297 10.07 -11.38 6.73
C PRO A 297 8.78 -12.08 7.16
N ASP A 298 7.82 -11.37 7.76
CA ASP A 298 6.49 -11.87 8.12
C ASP A 298 5.42 -11.60 7.03
N GLY A 299 5.82 -11.10 5.86
CA GLY A 299 4.94 -10.79 4.73
C GLY A 299 4.30 -9.40 4.77
N ARG A 300 4.55 -8.57 5.80
CA ARG A 300 3.99 -7.21 5.87
C ARG A 300 4.66 -6.26 4.88
N LEU A 301 3.85 -5.44 4.22
CA LEU A 301 4.34 -4.37 3.36
C LEU A 301 4.69 -3.13 4.21
N LEU A 302 5.95 -2.72 4.17
CA LEU A 302 6.46 -1.47 4.73
C LEU A 302 6.04 -0.30 3.84
N ARG A 303 5.57 0.79 4.47
CA ARG A 303 5.01 1.95 3.75
C ARG A 303 5.71 3.25 4.18
N PRO A 304 6.97 3.47 3.75
CA PRO A 304 7.76 4.63 4.16
C PRO A 304 7.20 5.99 3.71
N GLY A 305 6.32 6.03 2.69
CA GLY A 305 5.55 7.23 2.32
C GLY A 305 4.16 7.32 2.99
N GLY A 306 3.80 6.35 3.82
CA GLY A 306 2.54 6.28 4.55
C GLY A 306 1.40 5.60 3.77
N ASP A 307 0.20 5.65 4.32
CA ASP A 307 -1.00 5.09 3.71
C ASP A 307 -2.26 5.80 4.19
N SER A 308 -3.14 6.13 3.24
CA SER A 308 -4.47 6.67 3.52
C SER A 308 -5.52 5.58 3.76
N ARG A 309 -5.17 4.30 3.62
CA ARG A 309 -6.08 3.15 3.75
C ARG A 309 -5.97 2.48 5.12
N VAL A 310 -6.89 1.54 5.32
CA VAL A 310 -6.89 0.61 6.47
C VAL A 310 -5.58 -0.18 6.48
N ARG A 311 -4.93 -0.23 7.65
CA ARG A 311 -3.63 -0.91 7.82
C ARG A 311 -3.79 -2.40 7.52
N TYR A 312 -2.85 -2.96 6.78
CA TYR A 312 -2.79 -4.40 6.48
C TYR A 312 -4.13 -4.96 5.95
N ALA A 313 -4.77 -4.20 5.06
CA ALA A 313 -5.90 -4.61 4.23
C ALA A 313 -5.58 -4.22 2.77
N TYR A 314 -6.58 -4.09 1.89
CA TYR A 314 -6.47 -3.73 0.46
C TYR A 314 -5.09 -4.01 -0.19
N CYS A 315 -4.17 -3.03 -0.27
CA CYS A 315 -2.87 -3.20 -0.94
C CYS A 315 -2.01 -4.34 -0.36
N GLN A 316 -2.15 -4.67 0.94
CA GLN A 316 -1.49 -5.81 1.57
C GLN A 316 -1.99 -7.13 0.97
N GLU A 317 -3.29 -7.25 0.70
CA GLU A 317 -3.90 -8.48 0.19
C GLU A 317 -3.47 -8.73 -1.27
N TYR A 318 -3.39 -7.66 -2.07
CA TYR A 318 -2.94 -7.73 -3.48
C TYR A 318 -1.43 -7.99 -3.63
N LEU A 319 -0.67 -8.07 -2.53
CA LEU A 319 0.70 -8.59 -2.58
C LEU A 319 0.70 -10.08 -2.98
N LEU A 320 -0.34 -10.84 -2.64
CA LEU A 320 -0.39 -12.28 -2.85
C LEU A 320 -0.35 -12.68 -4.34
N PRO A 321 -1.13 -12.09 -5.26
CA PRO A 321 -0.95 -12.30 -6.70
C PRO A 321 0.44 -11.87 -7.21
N THR A 322 0.97 -10.77 -6.68
CA THR A 322 2.31 -10.27 -7.07
C THR A 322 3.41 -11.28 -6.72
N LEU A 323 3.33 -11.89 -5.53
CA LEU A 323 4.27 -12.93 -5.10
C LEU A 323 4.18 -14.20 -5.95
N LEU A 324 2.98 -14.61 -6.38
CA LEU A 324 2.82 -15.72 -7.32
C LEU A 324 3.51 -15.43 -8.67
N TYR A 325 3.39 -14.21 -9.16
CA TYR A 325 4.09 -13.78 -10.38
C TYR A 325 5.60 -13.74 -10.17
N ALA A 326 6.06 -13.23 -9.03
CA ALA A 326 7.48 -13.22 -8.68
C ALA A 326 8.09 -14.64 -8.65
N ASP A 327 7.39 -15.62 -8.03
CA ASP A 327 7.82 -17.02 -8.02
C ASP A 327 7.85 -17.62 -9.43
N ARG A 328 6.75 -17.48 -10.18
CA ARG A 328 6.53 -18.25 -11.42
C ARG A 328 7.12 -17.64 -12.68
N VAL A 329 7.21 -16.33 -12.71
CA VAL A 329 7.57 -15.58 -13.92
C VAL A 329 8.93 -14.91 -13.74
N LEU A 330 9.17 -14.28 -12.58
CA LEU A 330 10.43 -13.61 -12.30
C LEU A 330 11.50 -14.53 -11.68
N GLY A 331 11.12 -15.74 -11.25
CA GLY A 331 12.03 -16.74 -10.68
C GLY A 331 12.58 -16.36 -9.30
N ASP A 332 11.84 -15.58 -8.52
CA ASP A 332 12.28 -15.11 -7.21
C ASP A 332 12.21 -16.24 -6.16
N PRO A 333 13.36 -16.65 -5.57
CA PRO A 333 13.40 -17.79 -4.66
C PRO A 333 12.71 -17.52 -3.31
N ASP A 334 12.54 -16.26 -2.91
CA ASP A 334 11.97 -15.89 -1.61
C ASP A 334 10.43 -15.79 -1.67
N ALA A 335 9.86 -15.66 -2.88
CA ALA A 335 8.46 -15.35 -3.09
C ALA A 335 7.50 -16.39 -2.50
N ARG A 336 7.86 -17.68 -2.51
CA ARG A 336 7.07 -18.74 -1.87
C ARG A 336 7.04 -18.61 -0.35
N GLY A 337 8.19 -18.34 0.26
CA GLY A 337 8.29 -18.13 1.70
C GLY A 337 7.45 -16.93 2.13
N LEU A 338 7.59 -15.81 1.42
CA LEU A 338 6.78 -14.60 1.67
C LEU A 338 5.27 -14.84 1.49
N THR A 339 4.88 -15.63 0.49
CA THR A 339 3.48 -16.01 0.24
C THR A 339 2.88 -16.73 1.44
N GLU A 340 3.60 -17.71 2.00
CA GLU A 340 3.16 -18.42 3.18
C GLU A 340 3.01 -17.48 4.38
N GLN A 341 3.92 -16.51 4.55
CA GLN A 341 3.84 -15.55 5.65
C GLN A 341 2.64 -14.59 5.52
N VAL A 342 2.34 -14.11 4.30
CA VAL A 342 1.14 -13.29 4.03
C VAL A 342 -0.14 -14.07 4.37
N LEU A 343 -0.24 -15.33 3.95
CA LEU A 343 -1.38 -16.18 4.30
C LEU A 343 -1.47 -16.37 5.82
N ARG A 344 -0.37 -16.76 6.48
CA ARG A 344 -0.34 -16.94 7.95
C ARG A 344 -0.68 -15.66 8.72
N LEU A 345 -0.37 -14.48 8.18
CA LEU A 345 -0.79 -13.20 8.76
C LEU A 345 -2.31 -13.04 8.74
N GLY A 346 -2.95 -13.29 7.59
CA GLY A 346 -4.41 -13.23 7.48
C GLY A 346 -5.13 -14.36 8.23
N MET A 347 -4.51 -15.54 8.34
CA MET A 347 -5.00 -16.66 9.16
C MET A 347 -5.06 -16.29 10.64
N ARG A 348 -3.96 -15.73 11.18
CA ARG A 348 -3.89 -15.22 12.56
C ARG A 348 -4.99 -14.21 12.85
N GLU A 349 -5.27 -13.32 11.90
CA GLU A 349 -6.34 -12.33 12.05
C GLU A 349 -7.74 -12.97 12.05
N GLN A 350 -8.01 -13.90 11.15
CA GLN A 350 -9.29 -14.61 11.12
C GLN A 350 -9.50 -15.42 12.42
N ASP A 351 -8.44 -16.04 12.95
CA ASP A 351 -8.48 -16.82 14.20
C ASP A 351 -8.70 -15.96 15.44
N ALA A 352 -8.42 -14.65 15.37
CA ALA A 352 -8.76 -13.70 16.43
C ALA A 352 -10.26 -13.37 16.47
N GLY A 353 -11.04 -13.80 15.48
CA GLY A 353 -12.49 -13.67 15.42
C GLY A 353 -13.23 -15.00 15.55
N GLU A 354 -14.49 -14.95 15.97
CA GLU A 354 -15.34 -16.15 16.14
C GLU A 354 -16.37 -16.34 15.01
N ASP A 355 -16.66 -15.28 14.22
CA ASP A 355 -17.75 -15.28 13.24
C ASP A 355 -17.33 -15.77 11.84
N GLY A 356 -16.07 -16.19 11.67
CA GLY A 356 -15.51 -16.64 10.40
C GLY A 356 -15.11 -15.52 9.42
N SER A 357 -15.37 -14.25 9.72
CA SER A 357 -14.93 -13.12 8.90
C SER A 357 -13.42 -12.95 8.96
N PHE A 358 -12.80 -12.38 7.93
CA PHE A 358 -11.34 -12.27 7.87
C PHE A 358 -10.77 -11.23 8.82
N TYR A 359 -11.49 -10.14 9.02
CA TYR A 359 -11.01 -9.00 9.81
C TYR A 359 -11.68 -8.88 11.19
N GLY A 360 -12.72 -9.69 11.44
CA GLY A 360 -13.28 -9.96 12.77
C GLY A 360 -13.43 -8.73 13.67
N GLY A 361 -12.92 -8.87 14.90
CA GLY A 361 -12.98 -7.84 15.94
C GLY A 361 -12.27 -6.54 15.56
N ARG A 362 -11.14 -6.63 14.85
CA ARG A 362 -10.29 -5.49 14.49
C ARG A 362 -11.05 -4.43 13.68
N LEU A 363 -11.89 -4.88 12.75
CA LEU A 363 -12.70 -4.00 11.89
C LEU A 363 -14.18 -3.96 12.27
N ALA A 364 -14.55 -4.40 13.48
CA ALA A 364 -15.94 -4.46 13.92
C ALA A 364 -16.60 -3.06 13.96
N HIS A 365 -15.85 -1.98 14.22
CA HIS A 365 -16.39 -0.62 14.15
C HIS A 365 -16.73 -0.20 12.72
N LEU A 366 -15.89 -0.58 11.73
CA LEU A 366 -16.17 -0.34 10.31
C LEU A 366 -17.36 -1.15 9.84
N ALA A 367 -17.50 -2.40 10.28
CA ALA A 367 -18.68 -3.20 9.98
C ALA A 367 -19.98 -2.52 10.45
N ARG A 368 -19.96 -1.84 11.61
CA ARG A 368 -21.12 -1.11 12.16
C ARG A 368 -21.36 0.25 11.51
N ARG A 369 -20.30 1.02 11.24
CA ARG A 369 -20.42 2.44 10.82
C ARG A 369 -20.23 2.68 9.33
N GLN A 370 -19.51 1.80 8.65
CA GLN A 370 -19.15 1.90 7.23
C GLN A 370 -19.23 0.51 6.54
N PRO A 371 -20.39 -0.17 6.59
CA PRO A 371 -20.53 -1.54 6.08
C PRO A 371 -20.15 -1.67 4.60
N TYR A 372 -20.40 -0.62 3.79
CA TYR A 372 -20.00 -0.58 2.38
C TYR A 372 -18.48 -0.76 2.18
N TYR A 373 -17.66 -0.10 3.00
CA TYR A 373 -16.21 -0.21 2.90
C TYR A 373 -15.68 -1.48 3.57
N TYR A 374 -16.29 -1.89 4.69
CA TYR A 374 -15.96 -3.14 5.37
C TYR A 374 -16.10 -4.37 4.47
N GLN A 375 -17.24 -4.50 3.79
CA GLN A 375 -17.53 -5.61 2.86
C GLN A 375 -16.52 -5.70 1.70
N ARG A 376 -16.05 -4.55 1.21
CA ARG A 376 -14.98 -4.51 0.21
C ARG A 376 -13.68 -5.10 0.74
N MET A 377 -13.27 -4.75 1.96
CA MET A 377 -12.02 -5.28 2.52
C MET A 377 -12.08 -6.79 2.72
N GLU A 378 -13.20 -7.30 3.26
CA GLU A 378 -13.45 -8.73 3.43
C GLU A 378 -13.29 -9.50 2.11
N THR A 379 -13.92 -8.99 1.04
CA THR A 379 -13.87 -9.64 -0.27
C THR A 379 -12.54 -9.47 -1.00
N ASP A 380 -11.81 -8.36 -0.79
CA ASP A 380 -10.45 -8.18 -1.35
C ASP A 380 -9.49 -9.27 -0.83
N ARG A 381 -9.56 -9.64 0.46
CA ARG A 381 -8.79 -10.79 0.99
C ARG A 381 -9.31 -12.13 0.45
N ALA A 382 -10.63 -12.33 0.49
CA ALA A 382 -11.24 -13.57 0.02
C ALA A 382 -10.86 -13.89 -1.43
N LEU A 383 -10.89 -12.88 -2.30
CA LEU A 383 -10.52 -13.02 -3.70
C LEU A 383 -9.05 -13.38 -3.88
N THR A 384 -8.13 -12.72 -3.17
CA THR A 384 -6.69 -12.98 -3.34
C THR A 384 -6.29 -14.36 -2.81
N TRP A 385 -6.97 -14.84 -1.77
CA TRP A 385 -6.84 -16.22 -1.28
C TRP A 385 -7.42 -17.25 -2.25
N ALA A 386 -8.59 -16.94 -2.83
CA ALA A 386 -9.19 -17.76 -3.88
C ALA A 386 -8.27 -17.83 -5.10
N TRP A 387 -7.63 -16.71 -5.45
CA TRP A 387 -6.58 -16.65 -6.45
C TRP A 387 -5.47 -17.63 -6.10
N TRP A 388 -4.81 -17.46 -4.96
CA TRP A 388 -3.72 -18.34 -4.57
C TRP A 388 -4.11 -19.83 -4.55
N LEU A 389 -5.30 -20.16 -4.04
CA LEU A 389 -5.80 -21.54 -3.99
C LEU A 389 -5.91 -22.16 -5.38
N ARG A 390 -6.37 -21.40 -6.39
CA ARG A 390 -6.55 -21.90 -7.77
C ARG A 390 -5.24 -22.30 -8.43
N TRP A 391 -4.16 -21.56 -8.16
CA TRP A 391 -2.91 -21.73 -8.90
C TRP A 391 -1.78 -22.34 -8.10
N ALA A 392 -1.75 -22.21 -6.78
CA ALA A 392 -0.67 -22.72 -5.93
C ALA A 392 -1.16 -23.61 -4.79
N GLY A 393 -2.48 -23.80 -4.67
CA GLY A 393 -3.08 -24.56 -3.58
C GLY A 393 -2.88 -26.08 -3.68
N SER A 394 -2.69 -26.63 -4.88
CA SER A 394 -2.53 -28.08 -5.08
C SER A 394 -1.07 -28.57 -5.03
N VAL A 395 -0.88 -29.85 -4.70
CA VAL A 395 0.44 -30.51 -4.64
C VAL A 395 1.12 -30.50 -6.02
N GLU A 396 0.36 -30.76 -7.08
CA GLU A 396 0.88 -30.77 -8.45
C GLU A 396 1.30 -29.38 -8.91
N GLN A 397 0.54 -28.35 -8.52
CA GLN A 397 0.84 -26.96 -8.86
C GLN A 397 2.02 -26.40 -8.07
N ALA A 398 2.17 -26.80 -6.80
CA ALA A 398 3.33 -26.50 -5.98
C ALA A 398 4.60 -27.15 -6.56
N ALA A 399 4.49 -28.37 -7.10
CA ALA A 399 5.59 -29.08 -7.76
C ALA A 399 5.91 -28.54 -9.18
N ALA A 400 4.89 -28.14 -9.95
CA ALA A 400 5.05 -27.61 -11.31
C ALA A 400 5.77 -26.24 -11.32
N GLY A 401 5.62 -25.44 -10.27
CA GLY A 401 6.42 -24.22 -10.08
C GLY A 401 7.92 -24.48 -9.91
N SER A 402 8.34 -25.71 -9.58
CA SER A 402 9.77 -26.07 -9.48
C SER A 402 10.37 -26.59 -10.80
N THR A 403 9.55 -26.90 -11.82
CA THR A 403 9.97 -27.71 -12.98
C THR A 403 9.66 -27.12 -14.35
N ARG A 404 8.96 -25.98 -14.44
CA ARG A 404 8.77 -25.25 -15.71
C ARG A 404 9.98 -24.35 -16.06
N THR A 405 11.15 -24.97 -16.23
CA THR A 405 12.27 -24.40 -17.00
C THR A 405 12.26 -24.88 -18.46
N GLY A 406 11.25 -25.65 -18.89
CA GLY A 406 11.15 -26.25 -20.22
C GLY A 406 10.01 -25.72 -21.07
N SER A 407 10.36 -25.01 -22.14
CA SER A 407 9.64 -24.81 -23.41
C SER A 407 8.10 -24.96 -23.41
N THR A 408 7.38 -23.85 -23.29
CA THR A 408 6.23 -23.46 -24.14
C THR A 408 5.70 -22.12 -23.61
N GLY A 409 5.91 -21.05 -24.38
CA GLY A 409 5.52 -19.68 -24.00
C GLY A 409 6.64 -18.85 -23.37
N GLN A 410 7.83 -18.82 -24.00
CA GLN A 410 8.77 -17.73 -23.72
C GLN A 410 8.13 -16.45 -24.29
N VAL A 411 7.45 -15.68 -23.44
CA VAL A 411 7.47 -14.23 -23.62
C VAL A 411 8.95 -13.88 -23.59
N GLY A 412 9.44 -13.16 -24.59
CA GLY A 412 10.79 -12.61 -24.57
C GLY A 412 10.89 -11.65 -23.40
N MET A 413 11.11 -12.18 -22.20
CA MET A 413 11.51 -11.39 -21.06
C MET A 413 12.82 -10.78 -21.50
N ARG A 414 12.79 -9.47 -21.75
CA ARG A 414 13.94 -8.76 -22.24
C ARG A 414 15.10 -9.09 -21.31
N PRO A 415 16.26 -9.53 -21.84
CA PRO A 415 17.43 -9.63 -21.01
C PRO A 415 17.62 -8.24 -20.42
N ALA A 416 17.61 -8.16 -19.08
CA ALA A 416 18.24 -7.04 -18.43
C ALA A 416 19.64 -6.93 -19.06
N ALA A 417 20.01 -5.73 -19.50
CA ALA A 417 21.42 -5.47 -19.69
C ALA A 417 22.07 -5.77 -18.32
N ASP A 418 22.94 -6.78 -18.32
CA ASP A 418 23.63 -7.40 -17.18
C ASP A 418 22.95 -8.58 -16.44
N PRO A 419 23.72 -9.65 -16.09
CA PRO A 419 23.27 -10.63 -15.10
C PRO A 419 23.15 -9.94 -13.73
N LEU A 420 21.93 -9.90 -13.17
CA LEU A 420 21.57 -8.95 -12.11
C LEU A 420 21.99 -9.37 -10.69
N PRO A 421 22.72 -8.52 -9.93
CA PRO A 421 22.87 -8.66 -8.49
C PRO A 421 21.69 -8.02 -7.70
N GLY A 422 21.04 -8.82 -6.83
CA GLY A 422 20.33 -8.37 -5.61
C GLY A 422 19.06 -7.48 -5.73
N SER A 423 18.25 -7.45 -4.66
CA SER A 423 17.19 -6.47 -4.45
C SER A 423 17.79 -5.10 -4.06
N VAL A 424 17.08 -3.99 -4.34
CA VAL A 424 17.57 -2.64 -4.02
C VAL A 424 17.59 -2.41 -2.49
N ALA A 425 18.76 -2.43 -1.88
CA ALA A 425 18.93 -2.15 -0.44
C ALA A 425 18.74 -0.66 -0.09
N GLU A 426 18.90 0.23 -1.08
CA GLU A 426 18.83 1.68 -0.92
C GLU A 426 17.97 2.29 -2.02
N TRP A 427 16.90 3.00 -1.65
CA TRP A 427 15.97 3.60 -2.61
C TRP A 427 15.68 5.04 -2.21
N HIS A 428 15.82 5.98 -3.14
CA HIS A 428 15.61 7.39 -2.88
C HIS A 428 15.08 8.15 -4.09
N ASP A 429 14.53 9.32 -3.82
CA ASP A 429 13.99 10.24 -4.81
C ASP A 429 13.99 11.68 -4.24
N GLN A 430 14.43 12.63 -5.06
CA GLN A 430 14.51 14.04 -4.66
C GLN A 430 13.13 14.72 -4.70
N GLU A 431 12.17 14.23 -5.48
CA GLU A 431 10.89 14.88 -5.72
C GLU A 431 9.94 14.78 -4.51
N HIS A 432 9.94 13.63 -3.84
CA HIS A 432 9.24 13.41 -2.58
C HIS A 432 10.10 13.75 -1.35
N GLY A 433 11.38 14.00 -1.54
CA GLY A 433 12.34 14.07 -0.45
C GLY A 433 12.34 12.76 0.34
N PHE A 434 12.50 11.65 -0.39
CA PHE A 434 12.35 10.31 0.11
C PHE A 434 13.68 9.56 0.07
N ALA A 435 14.05 8.91 1.18
CA ALA A 435 15.11 7.92 1.22
C ALA A 435 14.70 6.72 2.08
N TYR A 436 15.20 5.56 1.70
CA TYR A 436 15.00 4.28 2.33
C TYR A 436 16.29 3.48 2.27
N THR A 437 16.67 2.88 3.40
CA THR A 437 17.82 1.98 3.51
C THR A 437 17.40 0.75 4.29
N ARG A 438 17.78 -0.43 3.80
CA ARG A 438 17.58 -1.72 4.47
C ARG A 438 18.89 -2.48 4.50
N GLY A 439 19.43 -2.67 5.70
CA GLY A 439 20.52 -3.61 5.95
C GLY A 439 20.05 -4.85 6.72
N PRO A 440 20.97 -5.77 7.05
CA PRO A 440 20.68 -6.95 7.86
C PRO A 440 20.02 -6.66 9.21
N GLY A 441 20.40 -5.57 9.88
CA GLY A 441 19.94 -5.19 11.21
C GLY A 441 18.80 -4.18 11.21
N ARG A 442 18.82 -3.19 10.30
CA ARG A 442 17.89 -2.04 10.36
C ARG A 442 17.22 -1.74 9.02
N VAL A 443 15.95 -1.35 9.13
CA VAL A 443 15.26 -0.54 8.13
C VAL A 443 15.14 0.90 8.64
N ALA A 444 15.52 1.87 7.80
CA ALA A 444 15.34 3.29 8.05
C ALA A 444 14.78 4.00 6.82
N SER A 445 13.92 5.00 7.01
CA SER A 445 13.43 5.84 5.92
C SER A 445 12.99 7.21 6.38
N VAL A 446 13.02 8.19 5.48
CA VAL A 446 12.41 9.51 5.63
C VAL A 446 11.62 9.85 4.37
N CYS A 447 10.48 10.52 4.51
CA CYS A 447 9.67 11.01 3.38
C CYS A 447 9.01 12.35 3.72
N TRP A 448 9.34 13.40 2.97
CA TRP A 448 8.76 14.73 3.17
C TRP A 448 7.36 14.85 2.55
N ARG A 449 7.16 14.31 1.35
CA ARG A 449 5.84 14.18 0.69
C ARG A 449 5.13 12.87 1.04
N ALA A 450 5.10 12.54 2.33
CA ALA A 450 4.34 11.41 2.86
C ALA A 450 2.83 11.73 2.98
N HIS A 451 2.01 10.71 3.24
CA HIS A 451 0.56 10.87 3.44
C HIS A 451 0.21 11.89 4.53
N SER A 452 0.97 11.97 5.61
CA SER A 452 0.72 12.97 6.66
C SER A 452 1.60 14.22 6.54
N LEU A 453 2.47 14.29 5.52
CA LEU A 453 3.71 15.09 5.47
C LEU A 453 4.70 14.70 6.58
N SER A 454 6.00 14.80 6.26
CA SER A 454 7.15 14.54 7.16
C SER A 454 7.00 13.26 7.99
N GLN A 455 7.51 12.15 7.47
CA GLN A 455 7.40 10.84 8.09
C GLN A 455 8.76 10.15 8.12
N THR A 456 9.06 9.45 9.22
CA THR A 456 10.27 8.65 9.36
C THR A 456 9.94 7.26 9.92
N LEU A 457 10.67 6.23 9.48
CA LEU A 457 10.59 4.88 10.03
C LEU A 457 11.96 4.44 10.50
N VAL A 458 12.02 3.77 11.66
CA VAL A 458 13.19 3.09 12.20
C VAL A 458 12.71 1.80 12.86
N LEU A 459 13.14 0.65 12.35
CA LEU A 459 12.77 -0.64 12.91
C LEU A 459 13.81 -1.72 12.61
N PRO A 460 13.95 -2.76 13.46
CA PRO A 460 14.77 -3.92 13.16
C PRO A 460 14.26 -4.64 11.91
N THR A 461 15.17 -5.08 11.04
CA THR A 461 14.81 -5.74 9.76
C THR A 461 13.96 -7.00 9.95
N ASP A 462 14.10 -7.67 11.09
CA ASP A 462 13.35 -8.87 11.49
C ASP A 462 12.06 -8.57 12.28
N ARG A 463 11.77 -7.29 12.56
CA ARG A 463 10.60 -6.82 13.32
C ARG A 463 9.70 -5.85 12.53
N PRO A 464 9.21 -6.24 11.34
CA PRO A 464 8.24 -5.44 10.57
C PRO A 464 6.90 -5.25 11.29
N ASP A 465 6.62 -6.01 12.35
CA ASP A 465 5.48 -5.81 13.26
C ASP A 465 5.51 -4.46 14.01
N LEU A 466 6.68 -3.81 14.08
CA LEU A 466 6.85 -2.49 14.68
C LEU A 466 6.58 -1.33 13.71
N ALA A 467 6.29 -1.62 12.44
CA ALA A 467 6.05 -0.58 11.44
C ALA A 467 4.67 0.07 11.61
N GLU A 468 4.65 1.29 12.17
CA GLU A 468 3.57 2.26 11.96
C GLU A 468 4.14 3.52 11.28
N TRP A 469 3.40 4.08 10.33
CA TRP A 469 3.94 5.11 9.45
C TRP A 469 3.41 6.51 9.72
N SER A 470 2.10 6.74 9.83
CA SER A 470 1.54 8.10 9.70
C SER A 470 2.05 9.05 10.82
N MET A 471 2.75 10.11 10.44
CA MET A 471 3.52 11.03 11.31
C MET A 471 4.47 10.38 12.32
N ASN A 472 4.90 9.13 12.07
CA ASN A 472 5.87 8.49 12.94
C ASN A 472 7.18 9.28 12.91
N LEU A 473 7.80 9.44 14.08
CA LEU A 473 9.07 10.12 14.26
C LEU A 473 9.07 11.62 13.85
N ALA A 474 7.91 12.26 13.86
CA ALA A 474 7.69 13.69 13.57
C ALA A 474 6.94 14.39 14.72
N PRO A 475 7.19 15.68 15.00
CA PRO A 475 6.51 16.39 16.08
C PRO A 475 5.03 16.60 15.76
N VAL A 476 4.20 16.66 16.80
CA VAL A 476 2.75 16.90 16.69
C VAL A 476 2.38 18.17 17.43
N LEU A 477 1.58 19.02 16.78
CA LEU A 477 1.08 20.29 17.30
C LEU A 477 -0.43 20.39 17.05
N HIS A 478 -1.22 20.52 18.12
CA HIS A 478 -2.67 20.70 18.03
C HIS A 478 -3.05 22.12 18.43
N TRP A 479 -3.80 22.78 17.54
CA TRP A 479 -4.13 24.20 17.67
C TRP A 479 -5.61 24.38 17.95
N GLU A 480 -5.94 25.44 18.69
CA GLU A 480 -7.31 25.95 18.68
C GLU A 480 -7.65 26.45 17.27
N GLY A 481 -8.84 26.09 16.79
CA GLY A 481 -9.29 26.43 15.44
C GLY A 481 -8.72 25.58 14.31
N ALA A 482 -7.94 24.54 14.62
CA ALA A 482 -7.64 23.49 13.64
C ALA A 482 -8.85 22.57 13.45
N LYS A 483 -9.03 22.06 12.24
CA LYS A 483 -9.90 20.91 11.99
C LYS A 483 -9.37 19.69 12.73
N PRO A 484 -10.24 18.74 13.10
CA PRO A 484 -9.81 17.50 13.73
C PRO A 484 -8.82 16.75 12.85
N ALA A 485 -7.67 16.39 13.42
CA ALA A 485 -6.77 15.44 12.78
C ALA A 485 -7.47 14.08 12.58
N ALA A 486 -6.94 13.25 11.67
CA ALA A 486 -7.49 11.91 11.44
C ALA A 486 -7.46 11.04 12.71
N VAL A 487 -6.47 11.26 13.58
CA VAL A 487 -6.33 10.65 14.91
C VAL A 487 -5.60 11.57 15.89
N PRO A 488 -5.69 11.33 17.21
CA PRO A 488 -4.97 12.11 18.21
C PRO A 488 -3.44 12.08 18.11
N THR A 489 -2.87 11.09 17.42
CA THR A 489 -1.40 10.95 17.27
C THR A 489 -0.82 11.71 16.08
N GLU A 490 -1.64 12.50 15.38
CA GLU A 490 -1.25 13.25 14.20
C GLU A 490 -1.62 14.73 14.33
N SER A 491 -0.87 15.59 13.65
CA SER A 491 -1.30 16.95 13.33
C SER A 491 -2.21 16.91 12.10
N ALA A 492 -3.23 17.77 12.05
CA ALA A 492 -4.17 17.82 10.93
C ALA A 492 -3.47 18.23 9.63
N ARG A 493 -3.34 17.31 8.65
CA ARG A 493 -2.60 17.49 7.39
C ARG A 493 -3.00 18.77 6.65
N GLU A 494 -4.28 19.12 6.64
CA GLU A 494 -4.82 20.32 5.99
C GLU A 494 -4.24 21.64 6.52
N HIS A 495 -3.72 21.65 7.74
CA HIS A 495 -3.12 22.81 8.40
C HIS A 495 -1.59 22.79 8.31
N ARG A 496 -1.01 21.90 7.49
CA ARG A 496 0.44 21.72 7.32
C ARG A 496 0.85 22.02 5.88
N ARG A 497 2.02 22.64 5.68
CA ARG A 497 2.60 22.87 4.34
C ARG A 497 4.09 22.53 4.37
N LEU A 498 4.54 21.71 3.43
CA LEU A 498 5.96 21.42 3.25
C LEU A 498 6.65 22.66 2.69
N GLY A 499 7.70 23.13 3.37
CA GLY A 499 8.64 24.14 2.89
C GLY A 499 9.81 23.49 2.15
N ASP A 500 11.01 24.02 2.35
CA ASP A 500 12.23 23.45 1.75
C ASP A 500 12.71 22.21 2.50
N TYR A 501 13.39 21.32 1.78
CA TYR A 501 14.12 20.20 2.33
C TYR A 501 15.38 19.91 1.52
N ARG A 502 16.32 19.20 2.14
CA ARG A 502 17.51 18.64 1.50
C ARG A 502 17.67 17.17 1.89
N LEU A 503 18.21 16.39 0.96
CA LEU A 503 18.42 14.97 1.11
C LEU A 503 19.68 14.53 0.37
N ALA A 504 20.56 13.82 1.07
CA ALA A 504 21.71 13.14 0.50
C ALA A 504 21.82 11.74 1.09
N THR A 505 22.24 10.80 0.25
CA THR A 505 22.51 9.42 0.63
C THR A 505 24.02 9.19 0.67
N PHE A 506 24.43 8.21 1.46
CA PHE A 506 25.81 7.71 1.54
C PHE A 506 25.76 6.21 1.84
N PRO A 507 26.85 5.45 1.64
CA PRO A 507 26.81 4.00 1.84
C PRO A 507 26.26 3.61 3.22
N GLY A 508 25.16 2.85 3.24
CA GLY A 508 24.52 2.37 4.47
C GLY A 508 23.63 3.38 5.20
N GLY A 509 23.42 4.59 4.65
CA GLY A 509 22.66 5.63 5.33
C GLY A 509 22.23 6.83 4.49
N PHE A 510 21.67 7.83 5.17
CA PHE A 510 21.26 9.08 4.57
C PHE A 510 21.22 10.20 5.60
N ALA A 511 21.28 11.44 5.14
CA ALA A 511 20.98 12.63 5.92
C ALA A 511 19.88 13.43 5.21
N SER A 512 18.90 13.89 5.98
CA SER A 512 17.85 14.78 5.48
C SER A 512 17.51 15.85 6.51
N VAL A 513 17.22 17.05 6.04
CA VAL A 513 16.73 18.15 6.87
C VAL A 513 15.68 18.93 6.08
N GLY A 514 14.60 19.35 6.74
CA GLY A 514 13.51 20.03 6.06
C GLY A 514 12.60 20.79 7.01
N VAL A 515 11.74 21.60 6.40
CA VAL A 515 10.89 22.57 7.09
C VAL A 515 9.42 22.30 6.78
N VAL A 516 8.58 22.33 7.81
CA VAL A 516 7.12 22.29 7.69
C VAL A 516 6.52 23.51 8.38
N GLY A 517 5.66 24.22 7.66
CA GLY A 517 4.77 25.22 8.25
C GLY A 517 3.59 24.52 8.92
N GLU A 518 3.39 24.77 10.21
CA GLU A 518 2.37 24.16 11.05
C GLU A 518 1.29 25.20 11.41
N GLY A 519 0.03 24.77 11.48
CA GLY A 519 -1.09 25.65 11.86
C GLY A 519 -1.41 26.73 10.84
N HIS A 520 -1.39 26.38 9.55
CA HIS A 520 -1.96 27.22 8.48
C HIS A 520 -3.49 27.23 8.55
N ASP A 521 -4.14 28.31 8.11
CA ASP A 521 -5.58 28.35 7.88
C ASP A 521 -6.44 27.99 9.12
N LEU A 522 -5.99 28.41 10.31
CA LEU A 522 -6.73 28.21 11.57
C LEU A 522 -7.97 29.10 11.61
N PHE A 523 -9.07 28.55 12.10
CA PHE A 523 -10.33 29.25 12.28
C PHE A 523 -10.97 28.94 13.64
N VAL A 524 -11.02 29.96 14.49
CA VAL A 524 -11.69 29.89 15.80
C VAL A 524 -13.12 30.39 15.62
N VAL A 525 -14.09 29.61 16.10
CA VAL A 525 -15.53 29.77 15.81
C VAL A 525 -16.08 31.14 16.23
N GLU A 526 -15.46 31.76 17.24
CA GLU A 526 -15.76 33.10 17.76
C GLU A 526 -15.36 34.23 16.79
N GLY A 527 -14.83 33.90 15.61
CA GLY A 527 -14.64 34.82 14.48
C GLY A 527 -13.19 35.19 14.17
N TRP A 528 -12.21 34.49 14.76
CA TRP A 528 -10.80 34.73 14.47
C TRP A 528 -10.27 33.79 13.39
N HIS A 529 -9.46 34.34 12.48
CA HIS A 529 -8.76 33.59 11.43
C HIS A 529 -7.26 33.86 11.51
N SER A 530 -6.44 32.84 11.27
CA SER A 530 -5.00 33.04 11.07
C SER A 530 -4.73 33.92 9.86
N PRO A 531 -3.65 34.73 9.87
CA PRO A 531 -3.22 35.46 8.68
C PRO A 531 -3.01 34.51 7.49
N GLU A 532 -3.54 34.89 6.32
CA GLU A 532 -3.45 34.08 5.11
C GLU A 532 -1.98 33.74 4.78
N GLY A 533 -1.74 32.49 4.40
CA GLY A 533 -0.42 32.00 4.00
C GLY A 533 0.65 31.98 5.11
N THR A 534 0.31 32.37 6.34
CA THR A 534 1.27 32.45 7.45
C THR A 534 1.05 31.30 8.43
N PRO A 535 2.06 30.45 8.70
CA PRO A 535 1.91 29.39 9.69
C PRO A 535 1.94 29.92 11.13
N ALA A 536 1.25 29.21 12.03
CA ALA A 536 1.34 29.45 13.47
C ALA A 536 2.71 29.06 14.05
N ALA A 537 3.38 28.08 13.45
CA ALA A 537 4.74 27.68 13.80
C ALA A 537 5.51 27.10 12.61
N THR A 538 6.82 27.06 12.74
CA THR A 538 7.72 26.41 11.79
C THR A 538 8.45 25.28 12.49
N THR A 539 8.32 24.08 11.94
CA THR A 539 9.05 22.89 12.36
C THR A 539 10.24 22.70 11.43
N THR A 540 11.46 22.70 11.97
CA THR A 540 12.65 22.18 11.29
C THR A 540 12.96 20.80 11.86
N MET A 541 13.06 19.80 10.99
CA MET A 541 13.39 18.44 11.38
C MET A 541 14.61 17.97 10.59
N ALA A 542 15.58 17.37 11.28
CA ALA A 542 16.69 16.65 10.68
C ALA A 542 16.63 15.18 11.07
N VAL A 543 16.97 14.29 10.14
CA VAL A 543 17.00 12.84 10.32
C VAL A 543 18.25 12.30 9.63
N VAL A 544 19.04 11.52 10.35
CA VAL A 544 20.26 10.91 9.86
C VAL A 544 20.27 9.42 10.21
N ALA A 545 20.23 8.57 9.18
CA ALA A 545 20.49 7.15 9.35
C ALA A 545 22.01 6.92 9.29
N LEU A 546 22.62 6.54 10.40
CA LEU A 546 24.06 6.29 10.49
C LEU A 546 24.44 5.03 9.69
N PRO A 547 25.72 4.91 9.23
CA PRO A 547 26.18 3.79 8.40
C PRO A 547 26.37 2.47 9.17
N ASP A 548 26.13 2.45 10.48
CA ASP A 548 26.31 1.30 11.38
C ASP A 548 25.22 0.22 11.26
N ASP A 549 24.27 0.40 10.33
CA ASP A 549 23.08 -0.46 10.17
C ASP A 549 22.29 -0.66 11.48
N ALA A 550 22.36 0.32 12.39
CA ALA A 550 21.75 0.19 13.71
C ALA A 550 21.07 1.47 14.20
N THR A 551 21.64 2.65 13.94
CA THR A 551 21.26 3.87 14.65
C THR A 551 20.75 4.97 13.74
N VAL A 552 19.62 5.57 14.11
CA VAL A 552 19.06 6.76 13.47
C VAL A 552 18.96 7.88 14.49
N VAL A 553 19.39 9.06 14.07
CA VAL A 553 19.43 10.28 14.89
C VAL A 553 18.48 11.29 14.29
N GLY A 554 17.79 12.05 15.14
CA GLY A 554 16.98 13.17 14.70
C GLY A 554 17.04 14.38 15.60
N LEU A 555 16.67 15.52 15.02
CA LEU A 555 16.49 16.80 15.69
C LEU A 555 15.13 17.36 15.26
N GLN A 556 14.35 17.86 16.21
CA GLN A 556 13.06 18.50 15.97
C GLN A 556 13.04 19.84 16.69
N LEU A 557 13.01 20.93 15.90
CA LEU A 557 12.96 22.30 16.40
C LEU A 557 11.69 22.99 15.88
N CYS A 558 10.74 23.24 16.77
CA CYS A 558 9.51 23.94 16.47
C CYS A 558 9.57 25.36 17.05
N ARG A 559 9.41 26.40 16.23
CA ARG A 559 9.39 27.80 16.66
C ARG A 559 8.04 28.43 16.32
N ALA A 560 7.49 29.19 17.25
CA ALA A 560 6.29 29.97 17.01
C ALA A 560 6.53 30.98 15.88
N GLY A 561 5.52 31.18 15.05
CA GLY A 561 5.53 32.10 13.91
C GLY A 561 5.51 33.56 14.34
N THR A 562 4.88 34.40 13.53
CA THR A 562 4.84 35.86 13.74
C THR A 562 3.67 36.34 14.60
N TYR A 563 2.75 35.45 14.96
CA TYR A 563 1.57 35.76 15.78
C TYR A 563 1.37 34.75 16.91
N HIS A 564 0.53 35.13 17.87
CA HIS A 564 0.12 34.25 18.96
C HIS A 564 -0.99 33.31 18.49
N ALA A 565 -0.70 32.02 18.44
CA ALA A 565 -1.70 30.98 18.23
C ALA A 565 -1.95 30.22 19.54
N PRO A 566 -3.21 29.95 19.92
CA PRO A 566 -3.51 29.09 21.05
C PRO A 566 -3.14 27.65 20.70
N LEU A 567 -2.16 27.12 21.41
CA LEU A 567 -1.68 25.75 21.26
C LEU A 567 -2.31 24.91 22.37
N LEU A 568 -2.95 23.81 22.02
CA LEU A 568 -3.66 22.92 22.93
C LEU A 568 -2.78 21.77 23.40
N GLU A 569 -1.88 21.32 22.53
CA GLU A 569 -0.98 20.22 22.80
C GLU A 569 0.23 20.32 21.87
N ALA A 570 1.42 20.00 22.37
CA ALA A 570 2.56 19.73 21.51
C ALA A 570 3.51 18.70 22.12
N TYR A 571 4.09 17.85 21.28
CA TYR A 571 5.11 16.89 21.67
C TYR A 571 6.03 16.55 20.51
N ALA A 572 7.27 16.21 20.85
CA ALA A 572 8.31 15.72 19.96
C ALA A 572 8.35 14.19 19.94
N LEU A 573 9.29 13.64 19.16
CA LEU A 573 9.51 12.22 18.89
C LEU A 573 8.34 11.54 18.18
N ASN A 574 7.15 11.42 18.79
CA ASN A 574 6.01 10.68 18.23
C ASN A 574 6.39 9.31 17.65
N LEU A 575 7.04 8.46 18.45
CA LEU A 575 7.33 7.08 18.05
C LEU A 575 6.06 6.24 18.22
N LEU A 576 5.49 5.79 17.10
CA LEU A 576 4.28 4.97 17.05
C LEU A 576 4.61 3.50 16.90
N LEU A 577 4.01 2.65 17.74
CA LEU A 577 4.27 1.23 17.80
C LEU A 577 2.96 0.43 17.70
N PRO A 578 2.72 -0.33 16.61
CA PRO A 578 1.52 -1.17 16.44
C PRO A 578 1.28 -2.14 17.59
N ASN A 579 0.14 -2.06 18.28
CA ASN A 579 -0.21 -2.95 19.39
C ASN A 579 -1.57 -3.60 19.14
N ASP A 580 -1.67 -4.57 18.22
CA ASP A 580 -2.96 -5.13 17.77
C ASP A 580 -2.90 -6.66 17.60
N VAL A 581 -3.86 -7.32 16.93
CA VAL A 581 -3.94 -8.78 16.61
C VAL A 581 -2.69 -9.40 15.97
N TYR A 582 -1.71 -8.56 15.69
CA TYR A 582 -0.53 -8.73 14.89
C TYR A 582 0.78 -8.64 15.69
N THR A 583 0.71 -8.10 16.90
CA THR A 583 1.83 -7.75 17.78
C THR A 583 1.46 -8.18 19.21
N PRO A 584 2.42 -8.44 20.11
CA PRO A 584 2.10 -8.75 21.51
C PRO A 584 1.26 -7.64 22.15
N ARG A 585 0.23 -8.02 22.94
CA ARG A 585 -0.64 -7.08 23.66
C ARG A 585 0.08 -6.35 24.80
N GLU A 586 1.15 -6.95 25.32
CA GLU A 586 1.98 -6.41 26.40
C GLU A 586 3.37 -6.12 25.85
N ARG A 587 3.90 -4.93 26.16
CA ARG A 587 5.26 -4.52 25.79
C ARG A 587 6.18 -4.52 26.99
N SER A 588 7.43 -4.89 26.75
CA SER A 588 8.51 -4.67 27.72
C SER A 588 9.03 -3.25 27.56
N LEU A 589 8.84 -2.43 28.60
CA LEU A 589 9.29 -1.05 28.65
C LEU A 589 10.26 -0.90 29.83
N VAL A 590 11.54 -0.64 29.54
CA VAL A 590 12.58 -0.54 30.55
C VAL A 590 13.28 0.81 30.44
N GLU A 591 13.18 1.63 31.48
CA GLU A 591 13.95 2.86 31.56
C GLU A 591 15.45 2.58 31.52
N VAL A 592 16.17 3.36 30.74
CA VAL A 592 17.62 3.21 30.61
C VAL A 592 18.31 4.45 31.17
N PRO A 593 19.27 4.28 32.12
CA PRO A 593 19.98 5.40 32.70
C PRO A 593 20.70 6.25 31.64
N CYS A 594 20.52 7.56 31.72
CA CYS A 594 21.15 8.53 30.83
C CYS A 594 21.86 9.59 31.66
N ALA A 595 23.06 10.01 31.25
CA ALA A 595 23.76 11.12 31.90
C ALA A 595 23.01 12.45 31.68
N ASN A 596 22.44 12.62 30.49
CA ASN A 596 21.62 13.75 30.07
C ASN A 596 20.36 13.23 29.38
N GLY A 597 19.21 13.86 29.65
CA GLY A 597 17.93 13.49 29.04
C GLY A 597 17.33 12.19 29.58
N ALA A 598 16.63 11.44 28.72
CA ALA A 598 15.90 10.23 29.10
C ALA A 598 16.11 9.09 28.07
N GLY A 599 15.99 7.85 28.55
CA GLY A 599 16.17 6.65 27.75
C GLY A 599 15.12 5.59 28.04
N LEU A 600 14.67 4.90 26.99
CA LEU A 600 13.67 3.84 27.07
C LEU A 600 14.04 2.70 26.13
N ARG A 601 14.02 1.47 26.65
CA ARG A 601 14.14 0.24 25.88
C ARG A 601 12.76 -0.38 25.71
N ILE A 602 12.49 -0.85 24.49
CA ILE A 602 11.18 -1.33 24.05
C ILE A 602 11.35 -2.71 23.42
N ASP A 603 10.74 -3.72 24.02
CA ASP A 603 10.71 -5.12 23.56
C ASP A 603 12.10 -5.72 23.26
N ASP A 604 13.16 -5.20 23.91
CA ASP A 604 14.58 -5.43 23.59
C ASP A 604 14.95 -5.23 22.10
N ALA A 605 14.05 -4.61 21.34
CA ALA A 605 14.11 -4.43 19.90
C ALA A 605 14.48 -3.00 19.53
N LEU A 606 14.11 -2.02 20.36
CA LEU A 606 14.45 -0.61 20.16
C LEU A 606 14.99 -0.03 21.45
N GLU A 607 16.05 0.75 21.34
CA GLU A 607 16.56 1.60 22.42
C GLU A 607 16.49 3.06 21.98
N VAL A 608 15.72 3.84 22.72
CA VAL A 608 15.45 5.26 22.46
C VAL A 608 16.20 6.11 23.45
N ARG A 609 16.83 7.19 22.98
CA ARG A 609 17.46 8.25 23.75
C ARG A 609 16.92 9.58 23.30
N VAL A 610 16.63 10.49 24.23
CA VAL A 610 16.21 11.86 23.91
C VAL A 610 16.96 12.86 24.78
N SER A 611 17.16 14.07 24.27
CA SER A 611 17.78 15.16 25.04
C SER A 611 16.85 15.75 26.12
N GLY A 612 15.57 15.41 26.08
CA GLY A 612 14.51 15.92 26.95
C GLY A 612 13.92 14.84 27.87
N ASN A 613 12.62 14.91 28.12
CA ASN A 613 11.89 13.91 28.90
C ASN A 613 11.12 12.95 27.98
N LEU A 614 10.84 11.73 28.45
CA LEU A 614 10.00 10.73 27.75
C LEU A 614 8.70 10.48 28.50
N ALA A 615 7.65 10.21 27.74
CA ALA A 615 6.38 9.68 28.24
C ALA A 615 5.84 8.60 27.30
N VAL A 616 5.10 7.65 27.86
CA VAL A 616 4.40 6.60 27.12
C VAL A 616 2.90 6.85 27.23
N ARG A 617 2.22 6.82 26.09
CA ARG A 617 0.79 7.01 25.96
C ARG A 617 0.16 5.79 25.30
N HIS A 618 -1.09 5.52 25.65
CA HIS A 618 -1.92 4.49 25.05
C HIS A 618 -3.16 5.17 24.45
N PRO A 619 -3.00 5.87 23.33
CA PRO A 619 -4.12 6.55 22.70
C PRO A 619 -5.17 5.51 22.30
N GLU A 620 -6.43 5.77 22.71
CA GLU A 620 -7.55 4.97 22.26
C GLU A 620 -7.64 4.99 20.73
N PRO A 621 -8.03 3.88 20.09
CA PRO A 621 -8.27 3.86 18.65
C PRO A 621 -9.25 4.96 18.26
N GLY A 622 -8.78 5.90 17.44
CA GLY A 622 -9.62 6.94 16.88
C GLY A 622 -10.69 6.37 15.94
N ALA A 623 -11.81 7.09 15.80
CA ALA A 623 -12.80 6.80 14.77
C ALA A 623 -12.21 6.98 13.36
N GLY A 624 -12.66 6.18 12.38
CA GLY A 624 -12.24 6.31 10.98
C GLY A 624 -11.53 5.07 10.45
N LEU A 625 -10.51 5.26 9.60
CA LEU A 625 -9.84 4.18 8.86
C LEU A 625 -8.62 3.58 9.60
N ARG A 626 -8.29 4.05 10.81
CA ARG A 626 -7.30 3.36 11.64
C ARG A 626 -7.93 2.08 12.18
N SER A 627 -7.30 0.96 11.83
CA SER A 627 -7.72 -0.38 12.19
C SER A 627 -6.82 -1.03 13.22
N ILE A 628 -5.81 -0.34 13.71
CA ILE A 628 -4.87 -0.89 14.69
C ILE A 628 -4.76 0.06 15.86
N THR A 629 -4.69 -0.50 17.06
CA THR A 629 -4.22 0.14 18.29
C THR A 629 -2.73 0.42 18.19
N VAL A 630 -2.26 1.51 18.80
CA VAL A 630 -0.84 1.89 18.83
C VAL A 630 -0.45 2.33 20.23
N ASP A 631 0.72 1.91 20.68
CA ASP A 631 1.40 2.58 21.79
C ASP A 631 2.24 3.73 21.22
N GLN A 632 2.34 4.81 21.99
CA GLN A 632 2.99 6.03 21.55
C GLN A 632 4.03 6.46 22.58
N VAL A 633 5.28 6.61 22.14
CA VAL A 633 6.36 7.16 22.95
C VAL A 633 6.63 8.59 22.46
N VAL A 634 6.48 9.56 23.36
CA VAL A 634 6.62 10.99 23.06
C VAL A 634 7.74 11.62 23.88
N ALA A 635 8.26 12.74 23.39
CA ALA A 635 9.25 13.54 24.10
C ALA A 635 8.78 14.98 24.30
N ASP A 636 9.20 15.60 25.41
CA ASP A 636 8.95 17.02 25.74
C ASP A 636 7.50 17.47 25.55
N GLU A 637 6.59 16.60 25.99
CA GLU A 637 5.15 16.77 25.93
C GLU A 637 4.67 17.99 26.75
N ARG A 638 3.73 18.73 26.15
CA ARG A 638 3.02 19.84 26.78
C ARG A 638 1.53 19.71 26.52
N HIS A 639 0.77 19.81 27.60
CA HIS A 639 -0.69 19.77 27.64
C HIS A 639 -1.27 21.10 28.08
N ASP A 640 -2.60 21.16 28.05
CA ASP A 640 -3.43 22.31 28.37
C ASP A 640 -3.26 23.47 27.37
N ALA A 641 -4.23 24.38 27.31
CA ALA A 641 -4.14 25.53 26.42
C ALA A 641 -3.04 26.49 26.88
N TYR A 642 -2.05 26.75 26.03
CA TYR A 642 -1.00 27.74 26.27
C TYR A 642 -0.66 28.53 25.01
N ALA A 643 -0.06 29.70 25.21
CA ALA A 643 0.42 30.56 24.13
C ALA A 643 1.93 30.72 24.21
N VAL A 644 2.60 30.55 23.07
CA VAL A 644 4.03 30.83 22.91
C VAL A 644 4.20 32.18 22.25
N ARG A 645 5.12 33.02 22.75
CA ARG A 645 5.39 34.33 22.13
C ARG A 645 5.97 34.13 20.72
N PRO A 646 5.65 35.02 19.76
CA PRO A 646 6.23 34.98 18.42
C PRO A 646 7.75 34.79 18.42
N GLY A 647 8.24 33.93 17.54
CA GLY A 647 9.67 33.59 17.41
C GLY A 647 10.28 32.77 18.55
N ARG A 648 9.52 32.42 19.60
CA ARG A 648 10.04 31.56 20.69
C ARG A 648 9.93 30.09 20.35
N THR A 649 10.81 29.30 20.94
CA THR A 649 10.82 27.84 20.84
C THR A 649 9.59 27.21 21.51
N ILE A 650 8.91 26.35 20.76
CA ILE A 650 7.84 25.47 21.24
C ILE A 650 8.47 24.13 21.67
N LEU A 651 9.13 23.44 20.72
CA LEU A 651 9.83 22.17 20.93
C LEU A 651 11.27 22.32 20.44
N ASP A 652 12.21 21.69 21.13
CA ASP A 652 13.62 21.66 20.74
C ASP A 652 14.28 20.39 21.29
N THR A 653 14.10 19.30 20.56
CA THR A 653 14.36 17.94 21.05
C THR A 653 15.25 17.20 20.07
N ALA A 654 16.36 16.64 20.56
CA ALA A 654 17.13 15.65 19.80
C ALA A 654 16.80 14.25 20.30
N TRP A 655 16.87 13.28 19.40
CA TRP A 655 16.65 11.88 19.71
C TRP A 655 17.60 10.98 18.93
N ALA A 656 17.87 9.80 19.48
CA ALA A 656 18.60 8.73 18.80
C ALA A 656 17.88 7.41 19.10
N ILE A 657 17.64 6.62 18.06
CA ILE A 657 17.01 5.30 18.15
C ILE A 657 18.00 4.29 17.60
N ARG A 658 18.30 3.27 18.38
CA ARG A 658 19.09 2.10 17.97
C ARG A 658 18.18 0.87 17.91
N VAL A 659 18.32 0.06 16.87
CA VAL A 659 17.69 -1.27 16.81
C VAL A 659 18.52 -2.27 17.64
N GLY A 660 17.87 -3.12 18.42
CA GLY A 660 18.49 -4.05 19.35
C GLY A 660 19.00 -3.39 20.64
N ALA A 661 18.93 -4.16 21.73
CA ALA A 661 19.41 -3.74 23.04
C ALA A 661 20.95 -3.75 23.14
N THR A 662 21.50 -2.81 23.91
CA THR A 662 22.92 -2.75 24.25
C THR A 662 23.12 -2.51 25.75
N GLU A 663 24.35 -2.61 26.23
CA GLU A 663 24.67 -2.11 27.57
C GLU A 663 24.41 -0.59 27.63
N PRO A 664 23.87 -0.04 28.74
CA PRO A 664 23.48 1.38 28.82
C PRO A 664 24.60 2.37 28.44
N GLU A 665 25.84 2.07 28.81
CA GLU A 665 27.00 2.93 28.53
C GLU A 665 27.48 2.85 27.07
N ALA A 666 27.06 1.82 26.33
CA ALA A 666 27.45 1.60 24.95
C ALA A 666 26.59 2.39 23.94
N PHE A 667 25.45 2.95 24.39
CA PHE A 667 24.59 3.81 23.57
C PHE A 667 24.21 5.10 24.31
N THR A 668 24.81 6.21 23.89
CA THR A 668 24.57 7.54 24.51
C THR A 668 24.25 8.60 23.47
N LEU A 669 23.48 9.60 23.87
CA LEU A 669 23.18 10.81 23.10
C LEU A 669 23.52 12.02 23.95
N ASP A 670 24.49 12.81 23.50
CA ASP A 670 24.83 14.10 24.09
C ASP A 670 24.58 15.21 23.07
N ARG A 671 24.01 16.31 23.54
CA ARG A 671 23.64 17.45 22.70
C ARG A 671 24.30 18.72 23.18
N ARG A 672 24.81 19.52 22.23
CA ARG A 672 25.41 20.83 22.49
C ARG A 672 24.91 21.87 21.49
N HIS A 673 24.44 23.00 22.01
CA HIS A 673 24.21 24.20 21.21
C HIS A 673 25.54 24.94 20.98
N LEU A 674 25.81 25.31 19.74
CA LEU A 674 26.98 26.09 19.35
C LEU A 674 26.61 27.59 19.28
N ASP A 675 27.60 28.46 19.46
CA ASP A 675 27.38 29.91 19.54
C ASP A 675 26.84 30.52 18.24
N ASP A 676 27.03 29.84 17.11
CA ASP A 676 26.54 30.23 15.79
C ASP A 676 25.13 29.69 15.47
N GLY A 677 24.46 29.09 16.45
CA GLY A 677 23.10 28.55 16.30
C GLY A 677 23.03 27.14 15.75
N ARG A 678 24.17 26.53 15.36
CA ARG A 678 24.25 25.12 15.02
C ARG A 678 24.08 24.25 16.27
N GLN A 679 23.71 22.99 16.04
CA GLN A 679 23.55 22.00 17.09
C GLN A 679 24.39 20.77 16.80
N GLU A 680 25.21 20.37 17.77
CA GLU A 680 26.04 19.19 17.70
C GLU A 680 25.39 18.06 18.52
N LEU A 681 25.17 16.91 17.88
CA LEU A 681 24.71 15.68 18.48
C LEU A 681 25.88 14.69 18.46
N ARG A 682 26.30 14.21 19.64
CA ARG A 682 27.33 13.18 19.80
C ARG A 682 26.65 11.88 20.19
N ILE A 683 26.88 10.85 19.39
CA ILE A 683 26.25 9.54 19.55
C ILE A 683 27.35 8.52 19.72
N ARG A 684 27.43 7.92 20.91
CA ARG A 684 28.28 6.75 21.12
C ARG A 684 27.45 5.51 20.80
N THR A 685 27.99 4.62 19.99
CA THR A 685 27.47 3.29 19.71
C THR A 685 28.55 2.25 20.05
N PRO A 686 28.23 0.94 20.08
CA PRO A 686 29.24 -0.11 20.20
C PRO A 686 30.32 -0.06 19.11
N ASP A 687 30.00 0.49 17.94
CA ASP A 687 30.86 0.54 16.77
C ASP A 687 31.73 1.81 16.69
N GLY A 688 31.43 2.83 17.50
CA GLY A 688 32.24 4.05 17.59
C GLY A 688 31.47 5.28 18.05
N GLU A 689 32.12 6.44 18.00
CA GLU A 689 31.47 7.73 18.24
C GLU A 689 31.16 8.41 16.90
N HIS A 690 29.92 8.87 16.75
CA HIS A 690 29.45 9.63 15.61
C HIS A 690 29.11 11.06 16.06
N VAL A 691 29.49 12.05 15.25
CA VAL A 691 29.14 13.45 15.48
C VAL A 691 28.27 13.92 14.32
N VAL A 692 27.06 14.38 14.63
CA VAL A 692 26.12 14.97 13.67
C VAL A 692 25.97 16.45 14.02
N THR A 693 26.30 17.34 13.10
CA THR A 693 26.09 18.78 13.27
C THR A 693 24.97 19.24 12.35
N VAL A 694 23.92 19.83 12.91
CA VAL A 694 22.79 20.37 12.16
C VAL A 694 22.83 21.90 12.23
N ASP A 695 22.69 22.55 11.08
CA ASP A 695 22.36 23.97 10.98
C ASP A 695 20.88 24.11 10.57
N PRO A 696 19.98 24.40 11.52
CA PRO A 696 18.55 24.52 11.22
C PRO A 696 18.23 25.72 10.32
N ALA A 697 19.08 26.75 10.30
CA ALA A 697 18.84 27.95 9.50
C ALA A 697 19.32 27.78 8.06
N ALA A 698 20.48 27.14 7.87
CA ALA A 698 21.04 26.86 6.54
C ALA A 698 20.49 25.58 5.90
N LEU A 699 19.77 24.75 6.66
CA LEU A 699 19.32 23.41 6.27
C LEU A 699 20.48 22.52 5.80
N THR A 700 21.54 22.48 6.61
CA THR A 700 22.74 21.65 6.34
C THR A 700 22.97 20.65 7.46
N VAL A 701 23.56 19.50 7.11
CA VAL A 701 23.93 18.43 8.04
C VAL A 701 25.36 17.97 7.74
N LEU A 702 26.19 17.92 8.78
CA LEU A 702 27.54 17.36 8.74
C LEU A 702 27.55 16.04 9.51
N VAL A 703 28.23 15.01 8.99
CA VAL A 703 28.43 13.72 9.67
C VAL A 703 29.93 13.46 9.78
N GLY A 704 30.44 13.30 11.00
CA GLY A 704 31.88 13.15 11.24
C GLY A 704 32.71 14.41 10.95
N GLY A 705 32.06 15.57 10.84
CA GLY A 705 32.69 16.84 10.46
C GLY A 705 32.84 17.06 8.95
N GLU A 706 32.46 16.08 8.12
CA GLU A 706 32.39 16.23 6.67
C GLU A 706 30.97 16.67 6.23
N PRO A 707 30.87 17.59 5.25
CA PRO A 707 29.58 18.02 4.73
C PRO A 707 28.90 16.93 3.93
N VAL A 708 27.68 16.58 4.35
CA VAL A 708 26.79 15.65 3.63
C VAL A 708 25.69 16.42 2.87
N LEU A 709 25.27 17.58 3.38
CA LEU A 709 24.17 18.42 2.86
C LEU A 709 24.47 19.93 2.84
#